data_AF-A0A955W766-F1
#
_entry.id   AF-A0A955W766-F1
#
_cell.length_a   1.000
_cell.length_b   1.000
_cell.length_c   1.000
_cell.angle_alpha   90.00
_cell.angle_beta   90.00
_cell.angle_gamma   90.00
#
_symmetry.space_group_name_H-M   'P 1'
#
loop_
_entity.id
_entity.type
_entity.pdbx_description
1 polymer ?
#
loop_
_entity_poly.entity_id
_entity_poly.type
_entity_poly.pdbx_seq_one_letter_code
_entity_poly.pdbx_strand_id
1 'polypeptide(L)'
;MSDLVLGIDLGTTNSVVAVADGGSVRILADSDGRELLPSVVSFHPTGDVLVGYAARDRRMLDARNTFYSVKRLLGRPFASDEVRRARERFAFELAASDNGGTVVKTRGETYALSEISAFVLRELRRIAESATGKRCSKAVITVPANFSDLQRNATMAAGRVAGLEVLRVLNEPTAAALAYGYGKQGRERVAVFDMGGGTFDVSILELSGEVFEVIATAGDSYLGGDDIDGAVADLMADAFLREHRLDPRADPESFERLRAAAEWAKCELTDQDEVELRVEELAVGPAGQGLDLRYTLTRRKLHDLAGPIVARAFDACETTMRAAGIRPSQLDNVILVGGSTRMPLVRSMVAEYFQCDPRVEIDPDVVVAHGAALQAASLASGRRSQLAKVALRKVHMERVSTKGLMAAPGAVVPGLVSAPAGEGYRPAPPSAFRTVQAPSVPPPPLASAARQLAERARAPEPSDELDLLELEEFAEVAPPARASAAPAPGAPPPPAVRVQPVVPVAGSGPAYERVPEQPMPDIELSGPPPLLLDVTPLSLGVETVGGFCHTVIARNTAMPAENTQTFSTGRDGQTFISVRICQGEERSLEANQVLGVVELDGLRDAARGEVRIDVTFVIDADGALSVQARDLETGREQAVRIRRVGEIDDSELDALRERMEARFRPGGEISVEAPRA
;
A
#
# COMPACT_ATOMS: atom_id res chain seq x y z
N MET A 1 -22.48 22.81 17.09
CA MET A 1 -22.76 21.64 16.24
C MET A 1 -21.63 20.65 16.49
N SER A 2 -21.93 19.37 16.66
CA SER A 2 -20.89 18.34 16.80
C SER A 2 -20.12 18.20 15.49
N ASP A 3 -18.79 18.17 15.59
CA ASP A 3 -17.89 17.91 14.47
C ASP A 3 -18.15 16.50 13.91
N LEU A 4 -18.33 16.37 12.59
CA LEU A 4 -18.51 15.06 11.97
C LEU A 4 -17.17 14.32 11.94
N VAL A 5 -17.23 13.00 12.13
CA VAL A 5 -16.07 12.12 11.92
C VAL A 5 -16.20 11.52 10.54
N LEU A 6 -15.23 11.83 9.67
CA LEU A 6 -15.18 11.33 8.29
C LEU A 6 -14.72 9.87 8.27
N GLY A 7 -15.32 9.06 7.39
CA GLY A 7 -14.73 7.81 6.92
C GLY A 7 -14.04 8.07 5.59
N ILE A 8 -12.72 7.91 5.52
CA ILE A 8 -11.94 8.21 4.31
C ILE A 8 -11.26 6.95 3.83
N ASP A 9 -11.57 6.57 2.59
CA ASP A 9 -10.74 5.67 1.81
C ASP A 9 -9.67 6.47 1.07
N LEU A 10 -8.42 6.40 1.51
CA LEU A 10 -7.30 7.07 0.84
C LEU A 10 -6.64 6.08 -0.12
N GLY A 11 -7.18 5.83 -1.31
CA GLY A 11 -6.64 4.83 -2.22
C GLY A 11 -5.44 5.30 -3.05
N THR A 12 -4.75 4.34 -3.69
CA THR A 12 -3.58 4.62 -4.56
C THR A 12 -3.96 5.44 -5.80
N THR A 13 -5.10 5.12 -6.42
CA THR A 13 -5.57 5.73 -7.67
C THR A 13 -6.71 6.71 -7.42
N ASN A 14 -7.70 6.31 -6.61
CA ASN A 14 -8.84 7.12 -6.24
C ASN A 14 -9.01 7.10 -4.73
N SER A 15 -9.61 8.16 -4.19
CA SER A 15 -9.99 8.27 -2.80
C SER A 15 -11.48 8.61 -2.69
N VAL A 16 -12.10 8.20 -1.59
CA VAL A 16 -13.54 8.35 -1.34
C VAL A 16 -13.76 8.84 0.08
N VAL A 17 -14.78 9.68 0.28
CA VAL A 17 -15.18 10.15 1.60
C VAL A 17 -16.64 9.86 1.86
N ALA A 18 -16.90 9.34 3.06
CA ALA A 18 -18.22 8.96 3.54
C ALA A 18 -18.45 9.56 4.94
N VAL A 19 -19.71 9.71 5.32
CA VAL A 19 -20.11 10.19 6.64
C VAL A 19 -21.29 9.40 7.17
N ALA A 20 -21.29 9.24 8.49
CA ALA A 20 -22.49 8.86 9.24
C ALA A 20 -23.24 10.14 9.64
N ASP A 21 -24.36 10.42 8.99
CA ASP A 21 -25.20 11.59 9.28
C ASP A 21 -26.68 11.26 9.09
N GLY A 22 -27.55 11.79 9.94
CA GLY A 22 -29.00 11.57 9.82
C GLY A 22 -29.47 10.13 10.06
N GLY A 23 -28.64 9.26 10.65
CA GLY A 23 -29.01 7.87 10.94
C GLY A 23 -28.63 6.87 9.84
N SER A 24 -27.96 7.31 8.78
CA SER A 24 -27.36 6.44 7.77
C SER A 24 -25.90 6.80 7.50
N VAL A 25 -25.17 5.85 6.93
CA VAL A 25 -23.88 6.09 6.26
C VAL A 25 -24.13 6.29 4.79
N ARG A 26 -23.53 7.36 4.25
CA ARG A 26 -23.60 7.70 2.82
C ARG A 26 -22.26 8.19 2.28
N ILE A 27 -22.01 7.95 1.00
CA ILE A 27 -20.90 8.54 0.26
C ILE A 27 -21.18 10.01 -0.04
N LEU A 28 -20.14 10.82 -0.11
CA LEU A 28 -20.23 12.22 -0.48
C LEU A 28 -19.62 12.43 -1.87
N ALA A 29 -20.35 13.15 -2.71
CA ALA A 29 -19.90 13.55 -4.02
C ALA A 29 -19.38 15.00 -4.04
N ASP A 30 -18.50 15.30 -4.99
CA ASP A 30 -18.08 16.67 -5.30
C ASP A 30 -19.21 17.49 -5.96
N SER A 31 -18.90 18.74 -6.33
CA SER A 31 -19.87 19.64 -6.99
C SER A 31 -20.33 19.17 -8.37
N ASP A 32 -19.57 18.28 -9.01
CA ASP A 32 -19.89 17.69 -10.31
C ASP A 32 -20.64 16.34 -10.16
N GLY A 33 -20.97 15.94 -8.92
CA GLY A 33 -21.68 14.70 -8.62
C GLY A 33 -20.78 13.45 -8.65
N ARG A 34 -19.45 13.62 -8.56
CA ARG A 34 -18.49 12.50 -8.59
C ARG A 34 -18.16 12.07 -7.16
N GLU A 35 -18.32 10.77 -6.91
CA GLU A 35 -18.00 10.15 -5.61
C GLU A 35 -16.52 9.79 -5.45
N LEU A 36 -15.85 9.53 -6.57
CA LEU A 36 -14.42 9.25 -6.63
C LEU A 36 -13.61 10.53 -6.82
N LEU A 37 -12.56 10.69 -6.03
CA LEU A 37 -11.55 11.73 -6.23
C LEU A 37 -10.23 11.07 -6.67
N PRO A 38 -9.69 11.34 -7.87
CA PRO A 38 -8.36 10.85 -8.23
C PRO A 38 -7.30 11.28 -7.21
N SER A 39 -6.49 10.33 -6.73
CA SER A 39 -5.38 10.56 -5.80
C SER A 39 -4.17 11.17 -6.52
N VAL A 40 -4.40 12.31 -7.19
CA VAL A 40 -3.43 13.00 -8.03
C VAL A 40 -3.27 14.45 -7.56
N VAL A 41 -2.03 14.92 -7.50
CA VAL A 41 -1.68 16.29 -7.10
C VAL A 41 -0.74 16.89 -8.14
N SER A 42 -1.06 18.06 -8.69
CA SER A 42 -0.23 18.74 -9.71
C SER A 42 0.15 20.14 -9.25
N PHE A 43 1.43 20.48 -9.34
CA PHE A 43 1.96 21.80 -9.00
C PHE A 43 2.03 22.66 -10.26
N HIS A 44 1.01 23.51 -10.41
CA HIS A 44 0.83 24.37 -11.57
C HIS A 44 1.93 25.45 -11.65
N PRO A 45 2.40 25.83 -12.85
CA PRO A 45 3.38 26.92 -13.03
C PRO A 45 2.97 28.28 -12.43
N THR A 46 1.68 28.53 -12.20
CA THR A 46 1.17 29.75 -11.55
C THR A 46 1.39 29.78 -10.04
N GLY A 47 1.80 28.65 -9.44
CA GLY A 47 1.88 28.47 -8.00
C GLY A 47 0.68 27.73 -7.41
N ASP A 48 -0.38 27.47 -8.17
CA ASP A 48 -1.54 26.72 -7.70
C ASP A 48 -1.22 25.23 -7.51
N VAL A 49 -1.83 24.61 -6.49
CA VAL A 49 -1.81 23.15 -6.31
C VAL A 49 -3.17 22.61 -6.68
N LEU A 50 -3.20 21.82 -7.74
CA LEU A 50 -4.40 21.17 -8.24
C LEU A 50 -4.48 19.76 -7.64
N VAL A 51 -5.68 19.31 -7.33
CA VAL A 51 -5.95 17.99 -6.74
C VAL A 51 -7.10 17.33 -7.51
N GLY A 52 -7.12 16.00 -7.60
CA GLY A 52 -8.23 15.27 -8.23
C GLY A 52 -8.19 15.31 -9.75
N TYR A 53 -9.35 15.44 -10.38
CA TYR A 53 -9.49 15.43 -11.84
C TYR A 53 -8.67 16.53 -12.53
N ALA A 54 -8.66 17.75 -11.99
CA ALA A 54 -7.88 18.85 -12.54
C ALA A 54 -6.36 18.57 -12.53
N ALA A 55 -5.87 17.81 -11.54
CA ALA A 55 -4.49 17.36 -11.50
C ALA A 55 -4.24 16.19 -12.46
N ARG A 56 -5.17 15.23 -12.52
CA ARG A 56 -5.11 14.07 -13.41
C ARG A 56 -4.99 14.49 -14.88
N ASP A 57 -5.76 15.48 -15.31
CA ASP A 57 -5.74 15.98 -16.70
C ASP A 57 -4.39 16.59 -17.09
N ARG A 58 -3.59 17.02 -16.09
CA ARG A 58 -2.24 17.55 -16.30
C ARG A 58 -1.16 16.48 -16.38
N ARG A 59 -1.45 15.23 -16.04
CA ARG A 59 -0.47 14.14 -16.05
C ARG A 59 0.20 13.98 -17.42
N MET A 60 -0.53 14.22 -18.50
CA MET A 60 -0.01 14.16 -19.87
C MET A 60 0.76 15.42 -20.32
N LEU A 61 0.61 16.54 -19.61
CA LEU A 61 1.18 17.85 -19.97
C LEU A 61 2.39 18.23 -19.11
N ASP A 62 2.42 17.73 -17.88
CA ASP A 62 3.35 18.18 -16.84
C ASP A 62 3.62 17.04 -15.85
N ALA A 63 4.00 15.87 -16.39
CA ALA A 63 4.20 14.64 -15.64
C ALA A 63 5.23 14.78 -14.50
N ARG A 64 6.28 15.57 -14.72
CA ARG A 64 7.34 15.82 -13.72
C ARG A 64 6.86 16.56 -12.47
N ASN A 65 5.78 17.33 -12.58
CA ASN A 65 5.19 18.09 -11.47
C ASN A 65 3.79 17.59 -11.10
N THR A 66 3.44 16.38 -11.55
CA THR A 66 2.15 15.74 -11.28
C THR A 66 2.38 14.40 -10.60
N PHE A 67 1.93 14.29 -9.36
CA PHE A 67 2.14 13.16 -8.46
C PHE A 67 0.91 12.27 -8.42
N TYR A 68 1.11 10.98 -8.67
CA TYR A 68 0.10 9.92 -8.67
C TYR A 68 0.73 8.65 -8.09
N SER A 69 -0.11 7.70 -7.65
CA SER A 69 0.34 6.44 -7.04
C SER A 69 1.28 6.61 -5.84
N VAL A 70 1.28 7.78 -5.20
CA VAL A 70 2.17 8.13 -4.06
C VAL A 70 2.02 7.18 -2.89
N LYS A 71 0.82 6.61 -2.69
CA LYS A 71 0.54 5.62 -1.65
C LYS A 71 1.46 4.39 -1.71
N ARG A 72 1.97 4.03 -2.90
CA ARG A 72 2.97 2.95 -3.06
C ARG A 72 4.30 3.25 -2.38
N LEU A 73 4.62 4.53 -2.18
CA LEU A 73 5.90 5.02 -1.66
C LEU A 73 5.79 5.59 -0.25
N LEU A 74 4.57 5.91 0.19
CA LEU A 74 4.30 6.53 1.49
C LEU A 74 4.89 5.68 2.62
N GLY A 75 5.72 6.29 3.46
CA GLY A 75 6.39 5.63 4.59
C GLY A 75 7.55 4.70 4.21
N ARG A 76 7.98 4.66 2.94
CA ARG A 76 9.14 3.83 2.53
C ARG A 76 10.46 4.60 2.60
N PRO A 77 11.53 3.98 3.14
CA PRO A 77 12.88 4.54 3.06
C PRO A 77 13.35 4.71 1.61
N PHE A 78 14.14 5.73 1.34
CA PHE A 78 14.62 6.03 -0.03
C PHE A 78 15.48 4.90 -0.63
N ALA A 79 16.17 4.15 0.22
CA ALA A 79 17.02 3.03 -0.18
C ALA A 79 16.25 1.74 -0.52
N SER A 80 14.94 1.68 -0.24
CA SER A 80 14.12 0.48 -0.46
C SER A 80 14.05 0.10 -1.94
N ASP A 81 13.88 -1.20 -2.20
CA ASP A 81 13.78 -1.73 -3.56
C ASP A 81 12.55 -1.17 -4.30
N GLU A 82 11.44 -0.94 -3.59
CA GLU A 82 10.22 -0.36 -4.15
C GLU A 82 10.44 1.09 -4.60
N VAL A 83 11.17 1.89 -3.81
CA VAL A 83 11.51 3.26 -4.21
C VAL A 83 12.53 3.26 -5.35
N ARG A 84 13.48 2.31 -5.38
CA ARG A 84 14.40 2.13 -6.51
C ARG A 84 13.64 1.87 -7.80
N ARG A 85 12.72 0.90 -7.81
CA ARG A 85 11.84 0.60 -8.96
C ARG A 85 10.98 1.80 -9.35
N ALA A 86 10.46 2.52 -8.36
CA ALA A 86 9.65 3.72 -8.59
C ALA A 86 10.42 4.83 -9.30
N ARG A 87 11.73 4.98 -9.03
CA ARG A 87 12.60 5.97 -9.71
C ARG A 87 12.85 5.67 -11.19
N GLU A 88 12.86 4.39 -11.55
CA GLU A 88 12.94 3.95 -12.95
C GLU A 88 11.60 4.15 -13.67
N ARG A 89 10.52 4.18 -12.89
CA ARG A 89 9.16 4.17 -13.39
C ARG A 89 8.58 5.58 -13.53
N PHE A 90 8.50 6.35 -12.44
CA PHE A 90 7.76 7.61 -12.42
C PHE A 90 8.51 8.76 -13.11
N ALA A 91 7.75 9.68 -13.69
CA ALA A 91 8.31 10.87 -14.35
C ALA A 91 8.78 11.94 -13.36
N PHE A 92 8.25 11.95 -12.13
CA PHE A 92 8.59 12.94 -11.10
C PHE A 92 9.84 12.57 -10.31
N GLU A 93 10.56 13.58 -9.82
CA GLU A 93 11.82 13.37 -9.09
C GLU A 93 11.57 12.89 -7.65
N LEU A 94 12.12 11.72 -7.34
CA LEU A 94 12.23 11.20 -5.97
C LEU A 94 13.65 11.46 -5.43
N ALA A 95 13.72 11.93 -4.18
CA ALA A 95 14.97 12.18 -3.47
C ALA A 95 14.93 11.64 -2.04
N ALA A 96 16.12 11.52 -1.42
CA ALA A 96 16.25 11.21 0.00
C ALA A 96 16.02 12.47 0.84
N SER A 97 15.30 12.35 1.95
CA SER A 97 15.34 13.33 3.04
C SER A 97 16.52 13.08 3.97
N ASP A 98 16.80 14.02 4.87
CA ASP A 98 17.92 13.97 5.81
C ASP A 98 17.85 12.76 6.76
N ASN A 99 16.63 12.29 7.08
CA ASN A 99 16.39 11.11 7.91
C ASN A 99 16.31 9.79 7.10
N GLY A 100 16.68 9.80 5.81
CA GLY A 100 16.67 8.63 4.93
C GLY A 100 15.28 8.23 4.39
N GLY A 101 14.25 9.03 4.66
CA GLY A 101 12.92 8.91 4.08
C GLY A 101 12.89 9.32 2.59
N THR A 102 11.74 9.10 1.96
CA THR A 102 11.51 9.46 0.56
C THR A 102 10.73 10.76 0.47
N VAL A 103 11.22 11.70 -0.35
CA VAL A 103 10.59 12.97 -0.66
C VAL A 103 10.48 13.18 -2.17
N VAL A 104 9.64 14.10 -2.61
CA VAL A 104 9.55 14.54 -4.00
C VAL A 104 10.03 15.98 -4.15
N LYS A 105 10.61 16.29 -5.31
CA LYS A 105 10.97 17.67 -5.69
C LYS A 105 10.10 18.16 -6.82
N THR A 106 9.60 19.38 -6.67
CA THR A 106 8.79 20.05 -7.70
C THR A 106 8.89 21.55 -7.53
N ARG A 107 8.92 22.27 -8.64
CA ARG A 107 8.93 23.76 -8.66
C ARG A 107 9.98 24.39 -7.73
N GLY A 108 11.15 23.75 -7.56
CA GLY A 108 12.25 24.23 -6.72
C GLY A 108 12.07 23.98 -5.23
N GLU A 109 11.01 23.28 -4.82
CA GLU A 109 10.71 22.93 -3.44
C GLU A 109 10.72 21.41 -3.23
N THR A 110 10.93 21.01 -1.98
CA THR A 110 10.86 19.61 -1.53
C THR A 110 9.57 19.38 -0.75
N TYR A 111 8.93 18.24 -0.97
CA TYR A 111 7.68 17.85 -0.30
C TYR A 111 7.80 16.42 0.24
N ALA A 112 7.33 16.22 1.47
CA ALA A 112 7.18 14.89 2.03
C ALA A 112 6.02 14.16 1.32
N LEU A 113 6.11 12.84 1.16
CA LEU A 113 5.01 12.06 0.56
C LEU A 113 3.71 12.14 1.40
N SER A 114 3.84 12.29 2.71
CA SER A 114 2.71 12.56 3.61
C SER A 114 2.06 13.91 3.33
N GLU A 115 2.85 14.93 2.94
CA GLU A 115 2.33 16.23 2.53
C GLU A 115 1.58 16.13 1.20
N ILE A 116 2.11 15.37 0.23
CA ILE A 116 1.41 15.10 -1.04
C ILE A 116 0.05 14.43 -0.78
N SER A 117 0.03 13.40 0.08
CA SER A 117 -1.20 12.71 0.47
C SER A 117 -2.16 13.62 1.26
N ALA A 118 -1.64 14.58 2.03
CA ALA A 118 -2.43 15.54 2.78
C ALA A 118 -3.22 16.50 1.87
N PHE A 119 -2.72 16.86 0.69
CA PHE A 119 -3.50 17.64 -0.28
C PHE A 119 -4.77 16.89 -0.71
N VAL A 120 -4.68 15.57 -0.93
CA VAL A 120 -5.82 14.72 -1.28
C VAL A 120 -6.81 14.64 -0.11
N LEU A 121 -6.32 14.32 1.10
CA LEU A 121 -7.15 14.22 2.30
C LEU A 121 -7.90 15.52 2.62
N ARG A 122 -7.26 16.65 2.37
CA ARG A 122 -7.86 17.95 2.61
C ARG A 122 -8.88 18.33 1.55
N GLU A 123 -8.70 17.91 0.30
CA GLU A 123 -9.73 18.06 -0.72
C GLU A 123 -10.97 17.22 -0.42
N LEU A 124 -10.80 15.99 0.07
CA LEU A 124 -11.90 15.16 0.59
C LEU A 124 -12.61 15.83 1.77
N ARG A 125 -11.85 16.43 2.71
CA ARG A 125 -12.42 17.23 3.79
C ARG A 125 -13.23 18.41 3.24
N ARG A 126 -12.72 19.14 2.24
CA ARG A 126 -13.43 20.26 1.60
C ARG A 126 -14.74 19.80 0.94
N ILE A 127 -14.72 18.67 0.24
CA ILE A 127 -15.91 18.02 -0.33
C ILE A 127 -16.91 17.73 0.79
N ALA A 128 -16.46 17.12 1.89
CA ALA A 128 -17.33 16.79 3.01
C ALA A 128 -17.94 18.02 3.70
N GLU A 129 -17.14 19.06 3.96
CA GLU A 129 -17.61 20.31 4.55
C GLU A 129 -18.61 21.02 3.62
N SER A 130 -18.37 20.99 2.31
CA SER A 130 -19.28 21.57 1.31
C SER A 130 -20.61 20.80 1.22
N ALA A 131 -20.56 19.47 1.22
CA ALA A 131 -21.72 18.60 1.07
C ALA A 131 -22.60 18.53 2.35
N THR A 132 -22.01 18.77 3.53
CA THR A 132 -22.72 18.66 4.82
C THR A 132 -23.03 20.02 5.46
N GLY A 133 -22.34 21.09 5.05
CA GLY A 133 -22.40 22.40 5.71
C GLY A 133 -21.84 22.39 7.15
N LYS A 134 -21.16 21.32 7.55
CA LYS A 134 -20.59 21.14 8.90
C LYS A 134 -19.07 21.14 8.81
N ARG A 135 -18.41 21.67 9.85
CA ARG A 135 -16.97 21.49 10.02
C ARG A 135 -16.66 20.00 10.19
N CYS A 136 -15.55 19.56 9.62
CA CYS A 136 -15.07 18.18 9.70
C CYS A 136 -13.59 18.18 10.07
N SER A 137 -13.26 18.02 11.36
CA SER A 137 -11.87 17.99 11.85
C SER A 137 -11.41 16.64 12.39
N LYS A 138 -12.20 15.57 12.22
CA LYS A 138 -11.89 14.21 12.68
C LYS A 138 -12.08 13.20 11.57
N ALA A 139 -11.25 12.16 11.53
CA ALA A 139 -11.37 11.11 10.52
C ALA A 139 -10.96 9.72 11.02
N VAL A 140 -11.56 8.70 10.43
CA VAL A 140 -11.02 7.35 10.31
C VAL A 140 -10.47 7.23 8.89
N ILE A 141 -9.19 6.87 8.75
CA ILE A 141 -8.53 6.77 7.44
C ILE A 141 -8.14 5.31 7.20
N THR A 142 -8.36 4.81 5.99
CA THR A 142 -8.03 3.43 5.65
C THR A 142 -6.58 3.25 5.17
N VAL A 143 -6.06 2.03 5.37
CA VAL A 143 -4.76 1.58 4.86
C VAL A 143 -4.85 0.12 4.40
N PRO A 144 -3.97 -0.31 3.48
CA PRO A 144 -3.83 -1.72 3.12
C PRO A 144 -3.53 -2.57 4.36
N ALA A 145 -4.06 -3.78 4.43
CA ALA A 145 -3.88 -4.65 5.59
C ALA A 145 -2.40 -4.97 5.83
N ASN A 146 -1.63 -5.13 4.74
CA ASN A 146 -0.21 -5.45 4.79
C ASN A 146 0.71 -4.22 5.00
N PHE A 147 0.17 -3.04 5.34
CA PHE A 147 1.00 -1.88 5.67
C PHE A 147 1.80 -2.08 6.95
N SER A 148 3.08 -1.74 6.88
CA SER A 148 3.99 -1.69 8.02
C SER A 148 3.71 -0.49 8.95
N ASP A 149 4.30 -0.53 10.13
CA ASP A 149 4.20 0.54 11.14
C ASP A 149 4.60 1.92 10.58
N LEU A 150 5.67 1.98 9.78
CA LEU A 150 6.12 3.21 9.11
C LEU A 150 5.05 3.81 8.17
N GLN A 151 4.38 2.96 7.40
CA GLN A 151 3.38 3.40 6.42
C GLN A 151 2.08 3.84 7.10
N ARG A 152 1.69 3.16 8.19
CA ARG A 152 0.56 3.55 9.04
C ARG A 152 0.83 4.92 9.69
N ASN A 153 2.02 5.12 10.24
CA ASN A 153 2.43 6.39 10.84
C ASN A 153 2.48 7.52 9.79
N ALA A 154 3.01 7.27 8.60
CA ALA A 154 3.02 8.24 7.51
C ALA A 154 1.60 8.63 7.06
N THR A 155 0.66 7.69 7.04
CA THR A 155 -0.77 7.95 6.75
C THR A 155 -1.41 8.81 7.84
N MET A 156 -1.14 8.52 9.12
CA MET A 156 -1.60 9.37 10.23
C MET A 156 -1.02 10.78 10.15
N ALA A 157 0.27 10.91 9.81
CA ALA A 157 0.91 12.19 9.59
C ALA A 157 0.23 12.97 8.46
N ALA A 158 -0.08 12.33 7.33
CA ALA A 158 -0.83 12.96 6.23
C ALA A 158 -2.19 13.51 6.70
N GLY A 159 -2.93 12.75 7.51
CA GLY A 159 -4.19 13.21 8.11
C GLY A 159 -4.00 14.45 8.99
N ARG A 160 -2.99 14.45 9.86
CA ARG A 160 -2.67 15.60 10.73
C ARG A 160 -2.25 16.83 9.91
N VAL A 161 -1.43 16.66 8.87
CA VAL A 161 -1.05 17.73 7.93
C VAL A 161 -2.27 18.30 7.21
N ALA A 162 -3.27 17.46 6.87
CA ALA A 162 -4.54 17.89 6.29
C ALA A 162 -5.49 18.59 7.29
N GLY A 163 -5.09 18.72 8.56
CA GLY A 163 -5.91 19.31 9.63
C GLY A 163 -7.01 18.38 10.14
N LEU A 164 -6.79 17.07 10.07
CA LEU A 164 -7.68 16.03 10.62
C LEU A 164 -7.04 15.39 11.87
N GLU A 165 -7.80 15.33 12.96
CA GLU A 165 -7.53 14.42 14.08
C GLU A 165 -7.89 12.99 13.63
N VAL A 166 -6.87 12.18 13.35
CA VAL A 166 -7.04 10.78 12.96
C VAL A 166 -7.40 9.97 14.20
N LEU A 167 -8.66 9.56 14.31
CA LEU A 167 -9.18 8.83 15.47
C LEU A 167 -8.83 7.34 15.44
N ARG A 168 -8.62 6.79 14.24
CA ARG A 168 -8.28 5.39 13.98
C ARG A 168 -7.72 5.23 12.58
N VAL A 169 -6.75 4.32 12.43
CA VAL A 169 -6.37 3.76 11.13
C VAL A 169 -7.06 2.41 10.96
N LEU A 170 -7.79 2.21 9.87
CA LEU A 170 -8.57 1.01 9.63
C LEU A 170 -8.04 0.22 8.43
N ASN A 171 -7.89 -1.09 8.56
CA ASN A 171 -7.50 -1.92 7.42
C ASN A 171 -8.62 -1.93 6.37
N GLU A 172 -8.27 -1.71 5.10
CA GLU A 172 -9.20 -1.69 3.95
C GLU A 172 -10.10 -2.93 3.88
N PRO A 173 -9.58 -4.17 3.94
CA PRO A 173 -10.46 -5.34 3.91
C PRO A 173 -11.35 -5.46 5.15
N THR A 174 -10.90 -5.00 6.32
CA THR A 174 -11.73 -4.94 7.53
C THR A 174 -12.86 -3.92 7.37
N ALA A 175 -12.60 -2.77 6.75
CA ALA A 175 -13.60 -1.77 6.43
C ALA A 175 -14.65 -2.34 5.45
N ALA A 176 -14.20 -3.00 4.37
CA ALA A 176 -15.10 -3.59 3.40
C ALA A 176 -15.98 -4.69 4.02
N ALA A 177 -15.40 -5.56 4.85
CA ALA A 177 -16.14 -6.58 5.59
C ALA A 177 -17.16 -5.96 6.56
N LEU A 178 -16.81 -4.84 7.20
CA LEU A 178 -17.72 -4.11 8.07
C LEU A 178 -18.93 -3.58 7.29
N ALA A 179 -18.71 -2.92 6.15
CA ALA A 179 -19.81 -2.45 5.30
C ALA A 179 -20.71 -3.59 4.81
N TYR A 180 -20.12 -4.73 4.43
CA TYR A 180 -20.86 -5.92 4.00
C TYR A 180 -21.67 -6.60 5.11
N GLY A 181 -21.08 -6.73 6.30
CA GLY A 181 -21.64 -7.52 7.40
C GLY A 181 -22.52 -6.73 8.37
N TYR A 182 -22.50 -5.40 8.33
CA TYR A 182 -23.24 -4.57 9.27
C TYR A 182 -24.75 -4.88 9.25
N GLY A 183 -25.33 -5.12 10.42
CA GLY A 183 -26.74 -5.47 10.58
C GLY A 183 -27.11 -6.91 10.22
N LYS A 184 -26.20 -7.70 9.63
CA LYS A 184 -26.46 -9.11 9.32
C LYS A 184 -26.46 -9.96 10.58
N GLN A 185 -27.31 -10.97 10.58
CA GLN A 185 -27.40 -11.97 11.64
C GLN A 185 -26.80 -13.29 11.14
N GLY A 186 -26.23 -14.07 12.06
CA GLY A 186 -25.62 -15.35 11.73
C GLY A 186 -24.09 -15.29 11.68
N ARG A 187 -23.51 -16.45 11.35
CA ARG A 187 -22.06 -16.64 11.24
C ARG A 187 -21.72 -16.88 9.79
N GLU A 188 -20.84 -16.06 9.22
CA GLU A 188 -20.33 -16.21 7.86
C GLU A 188 -18.81 -16.12 7.86
N ARG A 189 -18.16 -16.94 7.04
CA ARG A 189 -16.75 -16.80 6.69
C ARG A 189 -16.64 -16.16 5.33
N VAL A 190 -15.93 -15.05 5.28
CA VAL A 190 -15.78 -14.26 4.08
C VAL A 190 -14.32 -14.10 3.71
N ALA A 191 -14.04 -14.09 2.41
CA ALA A 191 -12.78 -13.62 1.88
C ALA A 191 -13.00 -12.22 1.30
N VAL A 192 -12.19 -11.25 1.73
CA VAL A 192 -12.10 -9.96 1.06
C VAL A 192 -10.89 -9.99 0.16
N PHE A 193 -11.11 -9.84 -1.15
CA PHE A 193 -10.08 -9.78 -2.19
C PHE A 193 -10.00 -8.34 -2.67
N ASP A 194 -8.96 -7.63 -2.23
CA ASP A 194 -8.76 -6.22 -2.52
C ASP A 194 -7.62 -6.05 -3.52
N MET A 195 -7.95 -5.65 -4.75
CA MET A 195 -6.97 -5.37 -5.80
C MET A 195 -7.17 -3.96 -6.32
N GLY A 196 -6.45 -3.02 -5.72
CA GLY A 196 -6.46 -1.62 -6.11
C GLY A 196 -5.54 -1.32 -7.30
N GLY A 197 -5.21 -0.03 -7.46
CA GLY A 197 -4.23 0.40 -8.46
C GLY A 197 -2.80 0.03 -8.13
N GLY A 198 -2.43 -0.03 -6.84
CA GLY A 198 -1.02 -0.23 -6.45
C GLY A 198 -0.74 -1.33 -5.45
N THR A 199 -1.76 -1.83 -4.76
CA THR A 199 -1.63 -2.80 -3.68
C THR A 199 -2.67 -3.91 -3.86
N PHE A 200 -2.30 -5.10 -3.39
CA PHE A 200 -3.18 -6.25 -3.30
C PHE A 200 -3.20 -6.74 -1.86
N ASP A 201 -4.38 -6.95 -1.29
CA ASP A 201 -4.57 -7.61 0.00
C ASP A 201 -5.65 -8.68 -0.10
N VAL A 202 -5.50 -9.73 0.71
CA VAL A 202 -6.53 -10.73 0.94
C VAL A 202 -6.65 -11.04 2.42
N SER A 203 -7.87 -10.91 2.94
CA SER A 203 -8.18 -11.22 4.33
C SER A 203 -9.31 -12.23 4.43
N ILE A 204 -9.14 -13.20 5.33
CA ILE A 204 -10.20 -14.14 5.71
C ILE A 204 -10.77 -13.66 7.04
N LEU A 205 -12.07 -13.41 7.06
CA LEU A 205 -12.78 -12.95 8.24
C LEU A 205 -13.90 -13.90 8.62
N GLU A 206 -14.16 -13.97 9.93
CA GLU A 206 -15.35 -14.59 10.48
C GLU A 206 -16.26 -13.50 11.06
N LEU A 207 -17.43 -13.39 10.45
CA LEU A 207 -18.47 -12.43 10.81
C LEU A 207 -19.49 -13.18 11.66
N SER A 208 -19.80 -12.69 12.85
CA SER A 208 -20.75 -13.33 13.76
C SER A 208 -21.58 -12.29 14.50
N GLY A 209 -22.70 -11.89 13.90
CA GLY A 209 -23.49 -10.74 14.35
C GLY A 209 -22.61 -9.48 14.36
N GLU A 210 -22.36 -8.94 15.55
CA GLU A 210 -21.59 -7.71 15.73
C GLU A 210 -20.08 -7.92 15.81
N VAL A 211 -19.62 -9.17 15.81
CA VAL A 211 -18.19 -9.49 15.94
C VAL A 211 -17.60 -9.76 14.56
N PHE A 212 -16.57 -9.00 14.20
CA PHE A 212 -15.83 -9.09 12.95
C PHE A 212 -14.41 -9.47 13.30
N GLU A 213 -14.04 -10.74 13.06
CA GLU A 213 -12.76 -11.29 13.45
C GLU A 213 -11.93 -11.61 12.22
N VAL A 214 -10.78 -10.95 12.08
CA VAL A 214 -9.79 -11.28 11.05
C VAL A 214 -9.06 -12.54 11.50
N ILE A 215 -9.17 -13.60 10.70
CA ILE A 215 -8.51 -14.88 10.98
C ILE A 215 -7.09 -14.86 10.43
N ALA A 216 -6.93 -14.38 9.20
CA ALA A 216 -5.63 -14.22 8.58
C ALA A 216 -5.66 -13.14 7.51
N THR A 217 -4.53 -12.49 7.30
CA THR A 217 -4.31 -11.54 6.21
C THR A 217 -2.93 -11.71 5.58
N ALA A 218 -2.86 -11.46 4.28
CA ALA A 218 -1.61 -11.32 3.52
C ALA A 218 -1.86 -10.37 2.34
N GLY A 219 -0.78 -9.97 1.67
CA GLY A 219 -0.89 -9.11 0.50
C GLY A 219 0.44 -8.91 -0.19
N ASP A 220 0.39 -8.14 -1.27
CA ASP A 220 1.54 -7.64 -2.01
C ASP A 220 1.39 -6.12 -2.16
N SER A 221 2.28 -5.40 -1.48
CA SER A 221 2.25 -3.93 -1.42
C SER A 221 2.77 -3.26 -2.70
N TYR A 222 3.14 -4.05 -3.72
CA TYR A 222 3.57 -3.61 -5.04
C TYR A 222 2.98 -4.52 -6.14
N LEU A 223 1.65 -4.70 -6.09
CA LEU A 223 0.85 -5.41 -7.07
C LEU A 223 -0.49 -4.69 -7.26
N GLY A 224 -0.84 -4.31 -8.50
CA GLY A 224 -2.14 -3.71 -8.79
C GLY A 224 -2.33 -3.33 -10.25
N GLY A 225 -3.37 -2.54 -10.51
CA GLY A 225 -3.70 -2.02 -11.84
C GLY A 225 -2.56 -1.28 -12.53
N ASP A 226 -1.73 -0.57 -11.78
CA ASP A 226 -0.53 0.12 -12.25
C ASP A 226 0.40 -0.84 -12.99
N ASP A 227 0.58 -2.06 -12.51
CA ASP A 227 1.53 -3.00 -13.11
C ASP A 227 1.01 -3.53 -14.46
N ILE A 228 -0.31 -3.64 -14.61
CA ILE A 228 -0.98 -3.94 -15.88
C ILE A 228 -0.82 -2.77 -16.85
N ASP A 229 -0.98 -1.53 -16.37
CA ASP A 229 -0.81 -0.31 -17.18
C ASP A 229 0.62 -0.20 -17.72
N GLY A 230 1.61 -0.56 -16.89
CA GLY A 230 3.01 -0.62 -17.30
C GLY A 230 3.25 -1.63 -18.43
N ALA A 231 2.74 -2.86 -18.29
CA ALA A 231 2.88 -3.90 -19.30
C ALA A 231 2.22 -3.52 -20.65
N VAL A 232 1.07 -2.85 -20.60
CA VAL A 232 0.38 -2.35 -21.80
C VAL A 232 1.16 -1.17 -22.41
N ALA A 233 1.69 -0.26 -21.60
CA ALA A 233 2.54 0.84 -22.07
C ALA A 233 3.82 0.35 -22.74
N ASP A 234 4.45 -0.71 -22.22
CA ASP A 234 5.60 -1.35 -22.85
C ASP A 234 5.24 -1.94 -24.21
N LEU A 235 4.11 -2.64 -24.31
CA LEU A 235 3.66 -3.17 -25.60
C LEU A 235 3.43 -2.07 -26.65
N MET A 236 2.87 -0.93 -26.22
CA MET A 236 2.68 0.25 -27.07
C MET A 236 4.01 0.91 -27.45
N ALA A 237 4.96 0.99 -26.52
CA ALA A 237 6.30 1.51 -26.77
C ALA A 237 7.05 0.65 -27.80
N ASP A 238 6.94 -0.68 -27.72
CA ASP A 238 7.53 -1.57 -28.72
C ASP A 238 6.90 -1.40 -30.10
N ALA A 239 5.60 -1.14 -30.17
CA ALA A 239 4.92 -0.84 -31.44
C ALA A 239 5.45 0.47 -32.04
N PHE A 240 5.57 1.51 -31.22
CA PHE A 240 6.13 2.79 -31.64
C PHE A 240 7.59 2.67 -32.10
N LEU A 241 8.42 1.93 -31.37
CA LEU A 241 9.82 1.67 -31.74
C LEU A 241 9.92 0.89 -33.06
N ARG A 242 9.02 -0.08 -33.30
CA ARG A 242 8.97 -0.81 -34.58
C ARG A 242 8.55 0.06 -35.76
N GLU A 243 7.70 1.06 -35.54
CA GLU A 243 7.23 1.95 -36.60
C GLU A 243 8.23 3.08 -36.88
N HIS A 244 8.67 3.77 -35.82
CA HIS A 244 9.41 5.04 -35.91
C HIS A 244 10.90 4.92 -35.58
N ARG A 245 11.38 3.76 -35.12
CA ARG A 245 12.77 3.52 -34.69
C ARG A 245 13.24 4.43 -33.53
N LEU A 246 12.29 4.95 -32.75
CA LEU A 246 12.54 5.75 -31.55
C LEU A 246 11.87 5.05 -30.36
N ASP A 247 12.59 4.92 -29.25
CA ASP A 247 12.05 4.30 -28.04
C ASP A 247 11.46 5.38 -27.11
N PRO A 248 10.13 5.43 -26.92
CA PRO A 248 9.51 6.43 -26.06
C PRO A 248 9.85 6.22 -24.58
N ARG A 249 10.42 5.07 -24.19
CA ARG A 249 10.92 4.82 -22.83
C ARG A 249 12.14 5.65 -22.48
N ALA A 250 12.86 6.16 -23.47
CA ALA A 250 14.02 7.01 -23.24
C ALA A 250 13.63 8.42 -22.75
N ASP A 251 12.36 8.82 -22.94
CA ASP A 251 11.83 10.09 -22.43
C ASP A 251 10.71 9.84 -21.40
N PRO A 252 10.90 10.21 -20.12
CA PRO A 252 9.92 9.97 -19.07
C PRO A 252 8.54 10.58 -19.34
N GLU A 253 8.46 11.74 -20.03
CA GLU A 253 7.18 12.38 -20.34
C GLU A 253 6.42 11.60 -21.42
N SER A 254 7.12 11.20 -22.48
CA SER A 254 6.58 10.34 -23.54
C SER A 254 6.07 9.01 -22.99
N PHE A 255 6.86 8.32 -22.16
CA PHE A 255 6.44 7.06 -21.58
C PHE A 255 5.25 7.21 -20.63
N GLU A 256 5.17 8.33 -19.91
CA GLU A 256 4.03 8.57 -19.02
C GLU A 256 2.72 8.79 -19.79
N ARG A 257 2.78 9.41 -20.97
CA ARG A 257 1.63 9.53 -21.87
C ARG A 257 1.15 8.17 -22.37
N LEU A 258 2.07 7.24 -22.64
CA LEU A 258 1.72 5.85 -22.92
C LEU A 258 1.04 5.19 -21.74
N ARG A 259 1.54 5.36 -20.51
CA ARG A 259 0.87 4.78 -19.32
C ARG A 259 -0.52 5.33 -19.08
N ALA A 260 -0.72 6.63 -19.25
CA ALA A 260 -2.05 7.23 -19.11
C ALA A 260 -3.02 6.70 -20.18
N ALA A 261 -2.55 6.51 -21.41
CA ALA A 261 -3.34 5.86 -22.48
C ALA A 261 -3.60 4.37 -22.19
N ALA A 262 -2.63 3.66 -21.61
CA ALA A 262 -2.77 2.26 -21.20
C ALA A 262 -3.83 2.07 -20.12
N GLU A 263 -3.81 2.92 -19.08
CA GLU A 263 -4.80 2.90 -18.00
C GLU A 263 -6.20 3.11 -18.56
N TRP A 264 -6.39 4.11 -19.44
CA TRP A 264 -7.67 4.34 -20.10
C TRP A 264 -8.10 3.11 -20.91
N ALA A 265 -7.24 2.58 -21.77
CA ALA A 265 -7.55 1.42 -22.61
C ALA A 265 -7.90 0.18 -21.78
N LYS A 266 -7.17 -0.07 -20.68
CA LYS A 266 -7.46 -1.16 -19.72
C LYS A 266 -8.86 -1.01 -19.14
N CYS A 267 -9.22 0.20 -18.68
CA CYS A 267 -10.53 0.47 -18.10
C CYS A 267 -11.65 0.25 -19.13
N GLU A 268 -11.53 0.80 -20.34
CA GLU A 268 -12.52 0.63 -21.42
C GLU A 268 -12.72 -0.85 -21.82
N LEU A 269 -11.64 -1.64 -21.86
CA LEU A 269 -11.67 -3.06 -22.17
C LEU A 269 -12.36 -3.93 -21.09
N THR A 270 -12.72 -3.35 -19.95
CA THR A 270 -13.63 -3.98 -18.99
C THR A 270 -14.97 -4.25 -19.64
N ASP A 271 -15.51 -3.29 -20.39
CA ASP A 271 -16.81 -3.38 -21.06
C ASP A 271 -16.70 -3.70 -22.55
N GLN A 272 -15.61 -3.26 -23.22
CA GLN A 272 -15.38 -3.45 -24.65
C GLN A 272 -14.48 -4.65 -24.95
N ASP A 273 -14.69 -5.30 -26.10
CA ASP A 273 -13.79 -6.36 -26.59
C ASP A 273 -12.51 -5.80 -27.23
N GLU A 274 -12.56 -4.56 -27.72
CA GLU A 274 -11.47 -3.88 -28.43
C GLU A 274 -11.58 -2.37 -28.27
N VAL A 275 -10.44 -1.70 -28.23
CA VAL A 275 -10.34 -0.24 -28.25
C VAL A 275 -9.25 0.21 -29.22
N GLU A 276 -9.51 1.31 -29.92
CA GLU A 276 -8.51 2.02 -30.72
C GLU A 276 -8.11 3.30 -29.98
N LEU A 277 -6.81 3.51 -29.83
CA LEU A 277 -6.25 4.68 -29.17
C LEU A 277 -5.25 5.39 -30.08
N ARG A 278 -5.19 6.72 -29.93
CA ARG A 278 -4.19 7.58 -30.57
C ARG A 278 -3.50 8.44 -29.52
N VAL A 279 -2.17 8.35 -29.47
CA VAL A 279 -1.31 9.23 -28.68
C VAL A 279 -0.60 10.16 -29.65
N GLU A 280 -1.06 11.39 -29.74
CA GLU A 280 -0.53 12.40 -30.66
C GLU A 280 0.86 12.88 -30.21
N GLU A 281 1.76 13.25 -31.12
CA GLU A 281 3.07 13.85 -30.80
C GLU A 281 3.86 13.12 -29.70
N LEU A 282 3.82 11.79 -29.68
CA LEU A 282 4.49 10.96 -28.67
C LEU A 282 6.01 11.14 -28.69
N ALA A 283 6.62 11.40 -29.85
CA ALA A 283 8.02 11.77 -29.96
C ALA A 283 8.23 12.81 -31.08
N VAL A 284 9.43 13.40 -31.13
CA VAL A 284 9.83 14.30 -32.22
C VAL A 284 10.73 13.54 -33.20
N GLY A 285 10.33 13.51 -34.46
CA GLY A 285 11.09 12.87 -35.53
C GLY A 285 12.33 13.67 -35.97
N PRO A 286 13.21 13.07 -36.78
CA PRO A 286 14.46 13.71 -37.20
C PRO A 286 14.30 15.03 -37.97
N ALA A 287 13.16 15.25 -38.62
CA ALA A 287 12.86 16.50 -39.34
C ALA A 287 12.01 17.48 -38.49
N GLY A 288 11.91 17.25 -37.18
CA GLY A 288 11.22 18.13 -36.23
C GLY A 288 9.70 17.97 -36.19
N GLN A 289 9.14 17.00 -36.91
CA GLN A 289 7.72 16.69 -36.88
C GLN A 289 7.33 15.88 -35.64
N GLY A 290 6.14 16.12 -35.08
CA GLY A 290 5.54 15.24 -34.09
C GLY A 290 5.20 13.87 -34.70
N LEU A 291 5.48 12.80 -33.96
CA LEU A 291 5.20 11.43 -34.34
C LEU A 291 4.11 10.86 -33.43
N ASP A 292 3.05 10.34 -34.03
CA ASP A 292 1.92 9.78 -33.30
C ASP A 292 2.05 8.26 -33.13
N LEU A 293 1.44 7.74 -32.08
CA LEU A 293 1.09 6.32 -31.98
C LEU A 293 -0.39 6.14 -32.30
N ARG A 294 -0.72 5.22 -33.20
CA ARG A 294 -2.06 4.62 -33.30
C ARG A 294 -1.94 3.16 -32.90
N TYR A 295 -2.80 2.72 -31.99
CA TYR A 295 -2.73 1.37 -31.46
C TYR A 295 -4.12 0.80 -31.22
N THR A 296 -4.29 -0.47 -31.56
CA THR A 296 -5.53 -1.21 -31.28
C THR A 296 -5.23 -2.29 -30.26
N LEU A 297 -5.93 -2.25 -29.13
CA LEU A 297 -5.77 -3.22 -28.05
C LEU A 297 -7.08 -4.02 -27.89
N THR A 298 -6.96 -5.34 -27.86
CA THR A 298 -8.10 -6.24 -27.61
C THR A 298 -8.10 -6.72 -26.17
N ARG A 299 -9.28 -7.03 -25.62
CA ARG A 299 -9.45 -7.61 -24.28
C ARG A 299 -8.65 -8.90 -24.14
N ARG A 300 -8.61 -9.73 -25.19
CA ARG A 300 -7.78 -10.95 -25.22
C ARG A 300 -6.31 -10.63 -25.00
N LYS A 301 -5.76 -9.65 -25.73
CA LYS A 301 -4.35 -9.27 -25.58
C LYS A 301 -4.06 -8.67 -24.20
N LEU A 302 -4.98 -7.87 -23.66
CA LEU A 302 -4.90 -7.37 -22.29
C LEU A 302 -4.87 -8.54 -21.28
N HIS A 303 -5.74 -9.54 -21.43
CA HIS A 303 -5.76 -10.70 -20.55
C HIS A 303 -4.47 -11.53 -20.64
N ASP A 304 -3.91 -11.71 -21.84
CA ASP A 304 -2.63 -12.41 -22.02
C ASP A 304 -1.49 -11.71 -21.25
N LEU A 305 -1.48 -10.38 -21.21
CA LEU A 305 -0.49 -9.58 -20.46
C LEU A 305 -0.77 -9.59 -18.95
N ALA A 306 -2.04 -9.44 -18.56
CA ALA A 306 -2.44 -9.28 -17.17
C ALA A 306 -2.43 -10.61 -16.40
N GLY A 307 -2.64 -11.75 -17.07
CA GLY A 307 -2.73 -13.07 -16.45
C GLY A 307 -1.57 -13.39 -15.49
N PRO A 308 -0.30 -13.30 -15.91
CA PRO A 308 0.84 -13.53 -15.03
C PRO A 308 0.93 -12.54 -13.85
N ILE A 309 0.48 -11.29 -14.04
CA ILE A 309 0.47 -10.27 -12.99
C ILE A 309 -0.61 -10.61 -11.95
N VAL A 310 -1.83 -10.87 -12.40
CA VAL A 310 -2.97 -11.25 -11.54
C VAL A 310 -2.71 -12.57 -10.83
N ALA A 311 -2.00 -13.52 -11.46
CA ALA A 311 -1.64 -14.80 -10.84
C ALA A 311 -0.84 -14.64 -9.54
N ARG A 312 -0.01 -13.59 -9.41
CA ARG A 312 0.73 -13.29 -8.15
C ARG A 312 -0.19 -13.06 -6.95
N ALA A 313 -1.39 -12.53 -7.17
CA ALA A 313 -2.37 -12.31 -6.11
C ALA A 313 -2.76 -13.63 -5.40
N PHE A 314 -2.80 -14.73 -6.16
CA PHE A 314 -3.23 -16.03 -5.64
C PHE A 314 -2.17 -16.73 -4.79
N ASP A 315 -0.89 -16.34 -4.89
CA ASP A 315 0.14 -16.81 -3.95
C ASP A 315 -0.13 -16.26 -2.53
N ALA A 316 -0.58 -15.02 -2.44
CA ALA A 316 -1.04 -14.43 -1.19
C ALA A 316 -2.36 -15.06 -0.73
N CYS A 317 -3.31 -15.35 -1.63
CA CYS A 317 -4.53 -16.10 -1.26
C CYS A 317 -4.22 -17.46 -0.65
N GLU A 318 -3.33 -18.26 -1.27
CA GLU A 318 -2.87 -19.56 -0.75
C GLU A 318 -2.27 -19.42 0.65
N THR A 319 -1.42 -18.41 0.83
CA THR A 319 -0.77 -18.12 2.11
C THR A 319 -1.80 -17.81 3.19
N THR A 320 -2.78 -16.95 2.88
CA THR A 320 -3.84 -16.56 3.82
C THR A 320 -4.77 -17.71 4.15
N MET A 321 -5.20 -18.51 3.16
CA MET A 321 -6.06 -19.68 3.38
C MET A 321 -5.38 -20.73 4.26
N ARG A 322 -4.08 -20.97 4.05
CA ARG A 322 -3.28 -21.85 4.89
C ARG A 322 -3.17 -21.32 6.32
N ALA A 323 -2.90 -20.03 6.49
CA ALA A 323 -2.81 -19.40 7.80
C ALA A 323 -4.15 -19.45 8.55
N ALA A 324 -5.27 -19.28 7.84
CA ALA A 324 -6.61 -19.41 8.39
C ALA A 324 -7.02 -20.87 8.67
N GLY A 325 -6.29 -21.85 8.15
CA GLY A 325 -6.58 -23.28 8.34
C GLY A 325 -7.88 -23.73 7.66
N ILE A 326 -8.31 -23.06 6.59
CA ILE A 326 -9.55 -23.37 5.87
C ILE A 326 -9.29 -23.65 4.39
N ARG A 327 -10.23 -24.37 3.76
CA ARG A 327 -10.27 -24.57 2.31
C ARG A 327 -11.20 -23.56 1.63
N PRO A 328 -10.99 -23.24 0.33
CA PRO A 328 -11.88 -22.39 -0.45
C PRO A 328 -13.37 -22.72 -0.29
N SER A 329 -13.72 -24.01 -0.38
CA SER A 329 -15.09 -24.51 -0.22
C SER A 329 -15.73 -24.32 1.16
N GLN A 330 -15.01 -23.77 2.14
CA GLN A 330 -15.52 -23.42 3.47
C GLN A 330 -15.80 -21.93 3.63
N LEU A 331 -15.60 -21.13 2.58
CA LEU A 331 -16.04 -19.75 2.53
C LEU A 331 -17.52 -19.70 2.17
N ASP A 332 -18.25 -18.82 2.84
CA ASP A 332 -19.64 -18.54 2.52
C ASP A 332 -19.71 -17.50 1.40
N ASN A 333 -18.81 -16.50 1.41
CA ASN A 333 -18.84 -15.37 0.48
C ASN A 333 -17.44 -14.84 0.12
N VAL A 334 -17.33 -14.28 -1.09
CA VAL A 334 -16.16 -13.52 -1.54
C VAL A 334 -16.59 -12.09 -1.86
N ILE A 335 -15.87 -11.12 -1.31
CA ILE A 335 -16.09 -9.68 -1.48
C ILE A 335 -14.95 -9.12 -2.31
N LEU A 336 -15.27 -8.46 -3.43
CA LEU A 336 -14.29 -7.78 -4.27
C LEU A 336 -14.18 -6.32 -3.87
N VAL A 337 -12.94 -5.83 -3.78
CA VAL A 337 -12.62 -4.43 -3.46
C VAL A 337 -11.56 -3.93 -4.44
N GLY A 338 -11.65 -2.65 -4.80
CA GLY A 338 -10.69 -1.98 -5.67
C GLY A 338 -11.01 -2.13 -7.16
N GLY A 339 -10.84 -1.05 -7.91
CA GLY A 339 -11.24 -0.96 -9.32
C GLY A 339 -10.62 -2.00 -10.26
N SER A 340 -9.44 -2.56 -9.95
CA SER A 340 -8.84 -3.62 -10.79
C SER A 340 -9.65 -4.91 -10.76
N THR A 341 -10.48 -5.13 -9.73
CA THR A 341 -11.42 -6.26 -9.65
C THR A 341 -12.61 -6.14 -10.60
N ARG A 342 -12.81 -4.99 -11.26
CA ARG A 342 -13.79 -4.86 -12.35
C ARG A 342 -13.39 -5.68 -13.57
N MET A 343 -12.09 -5.91 -13.80
CA MET A 343 -11.59 -6.67 -14.95
C MET A 343 -12.18 -8.10 -14.98
N PRO A 344 -12.81 -8.53 -16.10
CA PRO A 344 -13.43 -9.86 -16.18
C PRO A 344 -12.48 -11.02 -15.86
N LEU A 345 -11.21 -10.91 -16.26
CA LEU A 345 -10.16 -11.88 -15.92
C LEU A 345 -9.96 -12.04 -14.40
N VAL A 346 -9.95 -10.95 -13.62
CA VAL A 346 -9.79 -11.03 -12.17
C VAL A 346 -10.99 -11.75 -11.56
N ARG A 347 -12.21 -11.37 -11.97
CA ARG A 347 -13.45 -11.98 -11.47
C ARG A 347 -13.50 -13.48 -11.75
N SER A 348 -13.14 -13.90 -12.97
CA SER A 348 -13.13 -15.32 -13.32
C SER A 348 -12.10 -16.10 -12.52
N MET A 349 -10.88 -15.58 -12.37
CA MET A 349 -9.83 -16.24 -11.59
C MET A 349 -10.19 -16.33 -10.11
N VAL A 350 -10.82 -15.29 -9.54
CA VAL A 350 -11.30 -15.28 -8.15
C VAL A 350 -12.39 -16.33 -7.95
N ALA A 351 -13.40 -16.35 -8.83
CA ALA A 351 -14.50 -17.31 -8.76
C ALA A 351 -14.00 -18.76 -8.85
N GLU A 352 -13.06 -19.02 -9.76
CA GLU A 352 -12.44 -20.34 -9.93
C GLU A 352 -11.66 -20.75 -8.67
N TYR A 353 -10.84 -19.84 -8.12
CA TYR A 353 -9.96 -20.12 -6.97
C TYR A 353 -10.74 -20.37 -5.69
N PHE A 354 -11.66 -19.47 -5.36
CA PHE A 354 -12.44 -19.57 -4.14
C PHE A 354 -13.60 -20.56 -4.25
N GLN A 355 -13.91 -21.03 -5.47
CA GLN A 355 -15.07 -21.88 -5.76
C GLN A 355 -16.38 -21.23 -5.30
N CYS A 356 -16.42 -19.90 -5.37
CA CYS A 356 -17.49 -19.06 -4.86
C CYS A 356 -17.59 -17.83 -5.76
N ASP A 357 -18.78 -17.61 -6.33
CA ASP A 357 -19.04 -16.42 -7.12
C ASP A 357 -18.95 -15.18 -6.24
N PRO A 358 -18.13 -14.17 -6.60
CA PRO A 358 -18.02 -12.98 -5.79
C PRO A 358 -19.31 -12.17 -5.75
N ARG A 359 -19.54 -11.48 -4.63
CA ARG A 359 -20.70 -10.61 -4.45
C ARG A 359 -20.67 -9.44 -5.42
N VAL A 360 -21.77 -9.27 -6.15
CA VAL A 360 -21.94 -8.27 -7.21
C VAL A 360 -22.71 -7.04 -6.75
N GLU A 361 -23.46 -7.19 -5.67
CA GLU A 361 -24.20 -6.12 -5.00
C GLU A 361 -23.30 -5.14 -4.24
N ILE A 362 -22.00 -5.44 -4.14
CA ILE A 362 -21.01 -4.61 -3.46
C ILE A 362 -20.26 -3.81 -4.52
N ASP A 363 -20.34 -2.49 -4.42
CA ASP A 363 -19.52 -1.61 -5.26
C ASP A 363 -18.07 -1.61 -4.74
N PRO A 364 -17.11 -2.16 -5.52
CA PRO A 364 -15.72 -2.30 -5.09
C PRO A 364 -15.01 -0.95 -4.87
N ASP A 365 -15.56 0.15 -5.39
CA ASP A 365 -14.91 1.46 -5.32
C ASP A 365 -15.29 2.27 -4.08
N VAL A 366 -16.42 1.98 -3.43
CA VAL A 366 -16.93 2.79 -2.30
C VAL A 366 -17.14 2.01 -1.00
N VAL A 367 -17.11 0.67 -1.05
CA VAL A 367 -17.38 -0.19 0.13
C VAL A 367 -16.41 0.07 1.30
N VAL A 368 -15.15 0.40 0.99
CA VAL A 368 -14.13 0.72 2.00
C VAL A 368 -14.48 1.99 2.77
N ALA A 369 -14.89 3.06 2.07
CA ALA A 369 -15.28 4.32 2.71
C ALA A 369 -16.54 4.16 3.57
N HIS A 370 -17.52 3.34 3.13
CA HIS A 370 -18.67 2.98 3.95
C HIS A 370 -18.25 2.35 5.28
N GLY A 371 -17.35 1.37 5.22
CA GLY A 371 -16.80 0.71 6.41
C GLY A 371 -16.09 1.68 7.35
N ALA A 372 -15.26 2.56 6.79
CA ALA A 372 -14.59 3.60 7.56
C ALA A 372 -15.58 4.55 8.25
N ALA A 373 -16.68 4.91 7.60
CA ALA A 373 -17.73 5.76 8.17
C ALA A 373 -18.56 5.04 9.24
N LEU A 374 -18.82 3.74 9.11
CA LEU A 374 -19.43 2.92 10.17
C LEU A 374 -18.53 2.91 11.42
N GLN A 375 -17.22 2.75 11.23
CA GLN A 375 -16.26 2.80 12.31
C GLN A 375 -16.18 4.20 12.94
N ALA A 376 -16.22 5.25 12.12
CA ALA A 376 -16.29 6.64 12.58
C ALA A 376 -17.52 6.89 13.47
N ALA A 377 -18.70 6.37 13.07
CA ALA A 377 -19.94 6.46 13.85
C ALA A 377 -19.81 5.76 15.21
N SER A 378 -19.21 4.56 15.23
CA SER A 378 -18.96 3.80 16.45
C SER A 378 -18.10 4.59 17.43
N LEU A 379 -17.00 5.19 16.96
CA LEU A 379 -16.08 6.00 17.76
C LEU A 379 -16.71 7.30 18.25
N ALA A 380 -17.48 7.99 17.40
CA ALA A 380 -18.17 9.24 17.75
C ALA A 380 -19.22 9.05 18.85
N SER A 381 -19.86 7.87 18.90
CA SER A 381 -20.90 7.57 19.90
C SER A 381 -20.37 7.34 21.34
N GLY A 382 -19.06 7.44 21.59
CA GLY A 382 -18.46 7.40 22.93
C GLY A 382 -18.44 6.02 23.59
N ARG A 383 -18.78 4.94 22.88
CA ARG A 383 -18.85 3.57 23.41
C ARG A 383 -17.48 2.87 23.55
N ARG A 384 -16.39 3.63 23.74
CA ARG A 384 -15.02 3.11 23.98
C ARG A 384 -14.93 2.17 25.19
N SER A 385 -15.79 2.33 26.20
CA SER A 385 -15.66 1.68 27.51
C SER A 385 -16.17 0.22 27.60
N GLN A 386 -17.00 -0.23 26.65
CA GLN A 386 -17.50 -1.61 26.61
C GLN A 386 -16.65 -2.54 25.71
N LEU A 387 -16.19 -2.05 24.56
CA LEU A 387 -15.41 -2.82 23.58
C LEU A 387 -14.06 -3.29 24.15
N ALA A 388 -13.34 -2.42 24.87
CA ALA A 388 -12.07 -2.77 25.50
C ALA A 388 -12.20 -3.90 26.54
N LYS A 389 -13.30 -3.92 27.31
CA LYS A 389 -13.55 -4.96 28.32
C LYS A 389 -13.93 -6.31 27.72
N VAL A 390 -14.55 -6.33 26.54
CA VAL A 390 -14.93 -7.57 25.83
C VAL A 390 -13.73 -8.19 25.12
N ALA A 391 -12.93 -7.38 24.41
CA ALA A 391 -11.68 -7.83 23.79
C ALA A 391 -10.71 -8.42 24.84
N LEU A 392 -10.52 -7.73 25.98
CA LEU A 392 -9.70 -8.22 27.09
C LEU A 392 -10.22 -9.53 27.69
N ARG A 393 -11.55 -9.74 27.75
CA ARG A 393 -12.16 -10.98 28.27
C ARG A 393 -12.00 -12.16 27.31
N LYS A 394 -12.07 -11.96 25.99
CA LYS A 394 -11.88 -13.03 24.99
C LYS A 394 -10.41 -13.49 24.95
N VAL A 395 -9.46 -12.54 24.97
CA VAL A 395 -8.02 -12.82 25.13
C VAL A 395 -7.73 -13.56 26.45
N HIS A 396 -8.43 -13.23 27.53
CA HIS A 396 -8.33 -13.98 28.79
C HIS A 396 -8.93 -15.40 28.70
N MET A 397 -10.01 -15.60 27.94
CA MET A 397 -10.64 -16.93 27.77
C MET A 397 -9.82 -17.87 26.90
N GLU A 398 -9.15 -17.40 25.84
CA GLU A 398 -8.25 -18.24 25.03
C GLU A 398 -7.01 -18.69 25.79
N ARG A 399 -6.51 -17.89 26.75
CA ARG A 399 -5.47 -18.30 27.70
C ARG A 399 -5.91 -19.44 28.64
N VAL A 400 -7.22 -19.62 28.85
CA VAL A 400 -7.76 -20.72 29.69
C VAL A 400 -7.93 -22.01 28.88
N SER A 401 -8.19 -21.93 27.57
CA SER A 401 -8.45 -23.10 26.71
C SER A 401 -7.20 -23.77 26.14
N THR A 402 -6.03 -23.13 26.18
CA THR A 402 -4.75 -23.67 25.65
C THR A 402 -3.85 -24.30 26.72
N LYS A 403 -4.41 -24.68 27.87
CA LYS A 403 -3.68 -25.40 28.95
C LYS A 403 -3.22 -26.83 28.59
N GLY A 404 -3.33 -27.26 27.31
CA GLY A 404 -2.97 -28.59 26.83
C GLY A 404 -1.62 -28.73 26.12
N LEU A 405 -0.99 -27.64 25.66
CA LEU A 405 0.34 -27.66 25.06
C LEU A 405 1.11 -26.39 25.46
N MET A 406 1.72 -26.42 26.65
CA MET A 406 2.70 -25.40 27.03
C MET A 406 4.10 -25.90 26.69
N ALA A 407 4.75 -25.21 25.74
CA ALA A 407 6.21 -25.11 25.76
C ALA A 407 6.62 -24.34 27.03
N ALA A 408 7.71 -24.76 27.66
CA ALA A 408 8.16 -24.24 28.94
C ALA A 408 8.40 -22.72 28.91
N PRO A 409 7.94 -21.94 29.91
CA PRO A 409 8.27 -20.53 30.03
C PRO A 409 9.70 -20.35 30.57
N GLY A 410 10.48 -19.44 29.98
CA GLY A 410 11.72 -18.94 30.58
C GLY A 410 13.03 -19.24 29.85
N ALA A 411 13.06 -19.22 28.50
CA ALA A 411 14.34 -19.19 27.79
C ALA A 411 14.95 -17.78 27.93
N VAL A 412 16.05 -17.66 28.67
CA VAL A 412 16.87 -16.45 28.74
C VAL A 412 17.61 -16.32 27.41
N VAL A 413 17.36 -15.24 26.66
CA VAL A 413 18.09 -14.95 25.42
C VAL A 413 19.40 -14.24 25.81
N PRO A 414 20.59 -14.80 25.50
CA PRO A 414 21.85 -14.14 25.78
C PRO A 414 21.93 -12.80 25.03
N GLY A 415 22.29 -11.72 25.73
CA GLY A 415 22.37 -10.37 25.14
C GLY A 415 23.31 -10.28 23.95
N LEU A 416 22.84 -9.62 22.89
CA LEU A 416 23.63 -9.32 21.69
C LEU A 416 24.60 -8.17 21.95
N VAL A 417 25.77 -8.27 21.34
CA VAL A 417 26.68 -7.15 21.11
C VAL A 417 27.02 -7.16 19.61
N SER A 418 26.65 -6.10 18.89
CA SER A 418 27.30 -5.79 17.61
C SER A 418 28.65 -5.14 17.91
N ALA A 419 29.76 -5.81 17.59
CA ALA A 419 31.08 -5.19 17.61
C ALA A 419 31.29 -4.34 16.35
N PRO A 420 32.10 -3.26 16.39
CA PRO A 420 32.49 -2.53 15.18
C PRO A 420 33.35 -3.43 14.28
N ALA A 421 33.22 -3.26 12.96
CA ALA A 421 33.85 -4.10 11.94
C ALA A 421 35.38 -4.20 12.13
N GLY A 422 35.87 -5.44 12.29
CA GLY A 422 37.31 -5.75 12.40
C GLY A 422 37.55 -7.25 12.60
N GLU A 423 37.97 -7.91 11.53
CA GLU A 423 38.67 -9.20 11.39
C GLU A 423 38.27 -10.42 12.28
N GLY A 424 37.78 -11.46 11.59
CA GLY A 424 38.24 -12.84 11.82
C GLY A 424 37.55 -13.68 12.89
N TYR A 425 36.30 -14.11 12.65
CA TYR A 425 35.72 -15.28 13.35
C TYR A 425 34.94 -16.18 12.39
N ARG A 426 35.35 -17.46 12.27
CA ARG A 426 34.62 -18.54 11.58
C ARG A 426 34.09 -19.54 12.61
N PRO A 427 32.78 -19.69 12.80
CA PRO A 427 32.23 -20.78 13.58
C PRO A 427 32.09 -22.07 12.73
N ALA A 428 32.26 -23.22 13.39
CA ALA A 428 32.11 -24.56 12.83
C ALA A 428 30.64 -24.88 12.49
N PRO A 429 30.36 -25.80 11.53
CA PRO A 429 28.99 -26.10 11.11
C PRO A 429 28.22 -26.84 12.22
N PRO A 430 26.96 -26.46 12.53
CA PRO A 430 26.14 -27.22 13.46
C PRO A 430 25.61 -28.51 12.82
N SER A 431 25.52 -29.55 13.64
CA SER A 431 25.02 -30.88 13.32
C SER A 431 23.52 -30.86 12.96
N ALA A 432 23.15 -31.74 12.04
CA ALA A 432 21.81 -31.86 11.46
C ALA A 432 20.72 -32.10 12.51
N PHE A 433 19.82 -31.14 12.68
CA PHE A 433 18.54 -31.34 13.35
C PHE A 433 17.50 -31.84 12.35
N ARG A 434 16.86 -32.96 12.73
CA ARG A 434 15.85 -33.68 11.95
C ARG A 434 14.55 -32.86 11.92
N THR A 435 14.15 -32.42 10.74
CA THR A 435 12.90 -31.68 10.50
C THR A 435 11.70 -32.60 10.71
N VAL A 436 10.77 -32.22 11.58
CA VAL A 436 9.43 -32.83 11.64
C VAL A 436 8.59 -32.17 10.57
N GLN A 437 8.20 -32.91 9.54
CA GLN A 437 7.28 -32.45 8.49
C GLN A 437 5.87 -32.28 9.08
N ALA A 438 5.31 -31.08 8.92
CA ALA A 438 3.87 -30.87 9.03
C ALA A 438 3.16 -31.57 7.84
N PRO A 439 1.91 -32.05 8.01
CA PRO A 439 1.19 -32.76 6.96
C PRO A 439 0.99 -31.84 5.73
N SER A 440 1.46 -32.29 4.57
CA SER A 440 1.28 -31.60 3.31
C SER A 440 -0.16 -31.75 2.82
N VAL A 441 -0.92 -30.66 2.86
CA VAL A 441 -2.15 -30.55 2.08
C VAL A 441 -1.73 -30.28 0.62
N PRO A 442 -2.17 -31.09 -0.36
CA PRO A 442 -1.84 -30.85 -1.76
C PRO A 442 -2.45 -29.51 -2.21
N PRO A 443 -1.76 -28.73 -3.05
CA PRO A 443 -2.29 -27.47 -3.55
C PRO A 443 -3.56 -27.72 -4.38
N PRO A 444 -4.56 -26.82 -4.32
CA PRO A 444 -5.71 -26.90 -5.21
C PRO A 444 -5.25 -26.78 -6.69
N PRO A 445 -5.97 -27.43 -7.63
CA PRO A 445 -5.54 -27.61 -9.02
C PRO A 445 -5.22 -26.31 -9.78
N LEU A 446 -5.76 -25.17 -9.35
CA LEU A 446 -5.57 -23.85 -9.95
C LEU A 446 -4.14 -23.29 -9.89
N ALA A 447 -3.40 -23.53 -8.81
CA ALA A 447 -1.98 -23.11 -8.75
C ALA A 447 -1.13 -23.82 -9.81
N SER A 448 -1.56 -25.01 -10.24
CA SER A 448 -0.94 -25.75 -11.35
C SER A 448 -1.45 -25.31 -12.72
N ALA A 449 -2.74 -24.97 -12.84
CA ALA A 449 -3.35 -24.50 -14.08
C ALA A 449 -2.85 -23.10 -14.48
N ALA A 450 -2.74 -22.17 -13.51
CA ALA A 450 -2.17 -20.84 -13.73
C ALA A 450 -0.67 -20.92 -14.07
N ARG A 451 0.09 -21.82 -13.43
CA ARG A 451 1.48 -22.11 -13.83
C ARG A 451 1.58 -22.72 -15.23
N GLN A 452 0.69 -23.63 -15.59
CA GLN A 452 0.66 -24.22 -16.94
C GLN A 452 0.25 -23.21 -18.01
N LEU A 453 -0.64 -22.26 -17.69
CA LEU A 453 -0.97 -21.13 -18.57
C LEU A 453 0.23 -20.18 -18.72
N ALA A 454 0.96 -19.89 -17.64
CA ALA A 454 2.19 -19.09 -17.67
C ALA A 454 3.34 -19.79 -18.43
N GLU A 455 3.46 -21.12 -18.33
CA GLU A 455 4.44 -21.92 -19.09
C GLU A 455 4.06 -22.03 -20.57
N ARG A 456 2.77 -22.13 -20.91
CA ARG A 456 2.28 -22.13 -22.31
C ARG A 456 2.39 -20.77 -23.00
N ALA A 457 2.40 -19.67 -22.23
CA ALA A 457 2.61 -18.32 -22.74
C ALA A 457 4.09 -18.00 -23.04
N ARG A 458 5.04 -18.84 -22.60
CA ARG A 458 6.43 -18.77 -23.04
C ARG A 458 6.55 -19.46 -24.40
N ALA A 459 6.67 -18.65 -25.46
CA ALA A 459 7.17 -19.16 -26.73
C ALA A 459 8.58 -19.78 -26.53
N PRO A 460 8.95 -20.83 -27.28
CA PRO A 460 10.31 -21.36 -27.19
C PRO A 460 11.31 -20.29 -27.63
N GLU A 461 12.34 -20.08 -26.83
CA GLU A 461 13.56 -19.37 -27.20
C GLU A 461 14.05 -19.91 -28.56
N PRO A 462 14.34 -19.05 -29.56
CA PRO A 462 14.98 -19.53 -30.77
C PRO A 462 16.35 -20.09 -30.41
N SER A 463 16.58 -21.36 -30.76
CA SER A 463 17.85 -22.05 -30.60
C SER A 463 18.97 -21.31 -31.31
N ASP A 464 20.05 -21.02 -30.58
CA ASP A 464 21.31 -20.47 -31.07
C ASP A 464 21.92 -21.36 -32.18
N GLU A 465 21.70 -20.98 -33.44
CA GLU A 465 22.60 -21.26 -34.55
C GLU A 465 22.51 -20.07 -35.53
N LEU A 466 23.37 -19.06 -35.31
CA LEU A 466 23.61 -17.99 -36.27
C LEU A 466 24.94 -18.28 -36.99
N ASP A 467 24.83 -18.57 -38.28
CA ASP A 467 25.93 -18.58 -39.23
C ASP A 467 26.61 -17.22 -39.26
N LEU A 468 27.90 -17.22 -38.96
CA LEU A 468 28.80 -16.07 -39.08
C LEU A 468 29.03 -15.76 -40.56
N LEU A 469 28.45 -14.66 -41.05
CA LEU A 469 28.94 -14.00 -42.26
C LEU A 469 29.19 -12.51 -41.98
N GLU A 470 30.47 -12.19 -42.15
CA GLU A 470 31.20 -10.93 -42.17
C GLU A 470 30.38 -9.65 -42.40
N LEU A 471 30.50 -8.70 -41.47
CA LEU A 471 30.28 -7.28 -41.72
C LEU A 471 31.47 -6.47 -41.21
N GLU A 472 32.01 -5.69 -42.13
CA GLU A 472 33.22 -4.87 -42.05
C GLU A 472 33.10 -3.69 -41.07
N GLU A 473 34.27 -3.21 -40.64
CA GLU A 473 34.52 -2.10 -39.71
C GLU A 473 33.68 -0.84 -39.99
N PHE A 474 33.01 -0.32 -38.95
CA PHE A 474 32.53 1.07 -38.91
C PHE A 474 33.12 1.82 -37.73
N ALA A 475 33.70 2.96 -38.06
CA ALA A 475 34.43 3.87 -37.18
C ALA A 475 33.58 4.44 -36.03
N GLU A 476 34.24 4.66 -34.89
CA GLU A 476 33.71 5.40 -33.75
C GLU A 476 33.20 6.80 -34.17
N VAL A 477 31.89 7.03 -33.97
CA VAL A 477 31.30 8.37 -34.02
C VAL A 477 30.98 8.78 -32.59
N ALA A 478 31.61 9.86 -32.13
CA ALA A 478 31.42 10.45 -30.81
C ALA A 478 29.95 10.88 -30.57
N PRO A 479 29.45 10.82 -29.32
CA PRO A 479 28.09 11.22 -29.01
C PRO A 479 27.89 12.74 -29.22
N PRO A 480 26.74 13.21 -29.73
CA PRO A 480 26.49 14.64 -29.83
C PRO A 480 26.30 15.25 -28.43
N ALA A 481 26.83 16.46 -28.28
CA ALA A 481 26.75 17.24 -27.04
C ALA A 481 25.30 17.52 -26.63
N ARG A 482 25.02 17.34 -25.33
CA ARG A 482 23.75 17.71 -24.68
C ARG A 482 23.51 19.22 -24.82
N ALA A 483 22.56 19.62 -25.66
CA ALA A 483 22.02 20.97 -25.66
C ALA A 483 20.94 21.07 -24.58
N SER A 484 21.31 21.60 -23.41
CA SER A 484 20.38 22.15 -22.43
C SER A 484 19.94 23.52 -22.92
N ALA A 485 18.75 23.62 -23.51
CA ALA A 485 18.10 24.91 -23.75
C ALA A 485 16.83 24.99 -22.89
N ALA A 486 16.85 25.88 -21.90
CA ALA A 486 15.63 26.33 -21.24
C ALA A 486 14.74 27.05 -22.26
N PRO A 487 13.40 26.91 -22.20
CA PRO A 487 12.52 27.63 -23.09
C PRO A 487 12.58 29.14 -22.80
N ALA A 488 12.63 29.95 -23.86
CA ALA A 488 12.59 31.40 -23.76
C ALA A 488 11.22 31.86 -23.20
N PRO A 489 11.18 32.91 -22.35
CA PRO A 489 9.91 33.44 -21.84
C PRO A 489 9.11 34.07 -22.99
N GLY A 490 7.89 33.58 -23.21
CA GLY A 490 6.95 34.12 -24.21
C GLY A 490 6.57 33.21 -25.38
N ALA A 491 6.99 31.92 -25.38
CA ALA A 491 6.46 30.96 -26.35
C ALA A 491 4.97 30.68 -26.09
N PRO A 492 4.12 30.62 -27.12
CA PRO A 492 2.73 30.20 -26.96
C PRO A 492 2.69 28.77 -26.37
N PRO A 493 1.69 28.43 -25.53
CA PRO A 493 1.56 27.09 -25.00
C PRO A 493 1.46 26.08 -26.16
N PRO A 494 2.09 24.89 -26.05
CA PRO A 494 1.90 23.84 -27.04
C PRO A 494 0.40 23.51 -27.15
N PRO A 495 -0.09 23.14 -28.35
CA PRO A 495 -1.49 22.85 -28.56
C PRO A 495 -1.96 21.73 -27.62
N ALA A 496 -3.20 21.85 -27.12
CA ALA A 496 -3.79 20.87 -26.23
C ALA A 496 -3.89 19.51 -26.93
N VAL A 497 -3.13 18.53 -26.44
CA VAL A 497 -3.21 17.12 -26.86
C VAL A 497 -4.62 16.61 -26.54
N ARG A 498 -5.36 16.14 -27.55
CA ARG A 498 -6.68 15.52 -27.38
C ARG A 498 -6.60 14.04 -27.69
N VAL A 499 -6.77 13.20 -26.67
CA VAL A 499 -7.09 11.79 -26.88
C VAL A 499 -8.53 11.74 -27.43
N GLN A 500 -8.69 11.38 -28.70
CA GLN A 500 -10.02 11.20 -29.31
C GLN A 500 -10.36 9.71 -29.37
N PRO A 501 -11.45 9.25 -28.72
CA PRO A 501 -11.92 7.89 -28.88
C PRO A 501 -12.51 7.69 -30.28
N VAL A 502 -12.07 6.65 -30.98
CA VAL A 502 -12.78 6.11 -32.15
C VAL A 502 -13.44 4.83 -31.67
N VAL A 503 -14.77 4.86 -31.52
CA VAL A 503 -15.56 3.68 -31.10
C VAL A 503 -15.83 2.81 -32.34
N PRO A 504 -15.32 1.57 -32.43
CA PRO A 504 -15.72 0.66 -33.49
C PRO A 504 -17.11 0.08 -33.20
N VAL A 505 -17.89 -0.14 -34.26
CA VAL A 505 -19.22 -0.77 -34.18
C VAL A 505 -19.07 -2.27 -33.85
N ALA A 506 -19.89 -2.73 -32.91
CA ALA A 506 -19.91 -4.05 -32.27
C ALA A 506 -19.57 -5.26 -33.17
N GLY A 507 -18.60 -6.06 -32.71
CA GLY A 507 -18.34 -7.43 -33.16
C GLY A 507 -18.96 -8.46 -32.21
N SER A 508 -19.43 -9.58 -32.76
CA SER A 508 -20.09 -10.68 -32.04
C SER A 508 -19.08 -11.62 -31.36
N GLY A 509 -18.57 -11.24 -30.18
CA GLY A 509 -17.95 -12.15 -29.23
C GLY A 509 -18.99 -12.79 -28.29
N PRO A 510 -18.67 -13.88 -27.57
CA PRO A 510 -19.54 -14.38 -26.50
C PRO A 510 -19.71 -13.26 -25.47
N ALA A 511 -20.94 -12.78 -25.30
CA ALA A 511 -21.25 -11.66 -24.42
C ALA A 511 -20.89 -12.02 -22.98
N TYR A 512 -19.89 -11.35 -22.41
CA TYR A 512 -19.81 -11.22 -20.97
C TYR A 512 -21.08 -10.51 -20.51
N GLU A 513 -21.92 -11.21 -19.74
CA GLU A 513 -23.16 -10.63 -19.24
C GLU A 513 -22.78 -9.54 -18.23
N ARG A 514 -23.01 -8.28 -18.64
CA ARG A 514 -22.67 -7.11 -17.84
C ARG A 514 -23.38 -7.22 -16.49
N VAL A 515 -22.61 -7.32 -15.41
CA VAL A 515 -23.14 -7.13 -14.06
C VAL A 515 -23.58 -5.67 -13.96
N PRO A 516 -24.88 -5.36 -13.83
CA PRO A 516 -25.34 -3.98 -13.74
C PRO A 516 -24.72 -3.31 -12.53
N GLU A 517 -24.04 -2.17 -12.73
CA GLU A 517 -23.58 -1.33 -11.62
C GLU A 517 -24.83 -0.78 -10.91
N GLN A 518 -25.07 -1.26 -9.70
CA GLN A 518 -26.05 -0.68 -8.80
C GLN A 518 -25.28 0.15 -7.77
N PRO A 519 -25.63 1.42 -7.56
CA PRO A 519 -25.03 2.19 -6.48
C PRO A 519 -25.32 1.46 -5.16
N MET A 520 -24.27 1.29 -4.35
CA MET A 520 -24.40 0.75 -3.01
C MET A 520 -25.43 1.57 -2.23
N PRO A 521 -26.46 0.95 -1.62
CA PRO A 521 -27.44 1.69 -0.84
C PRO A 521 -26.79 2.26 0.43
N ASP A 522 -27.31 3.40 0.90
CA ASP A 522 -26.99 3.94 2.22
C ASP A 522 -27.18 2.87 3.30
N ILE A 523 -26.25 2.82 4.26
CA ILE A 523 -26.31 1.85 5.36
C ILE A 523 -27.02 2.49 6.54
N GLU A 524 -28.23 2.02 6.87
CA GLU A 524 -28.96 2.49 8.04
C GLU A 524 -28.27 2.07 9.35
N LEU A 525 -28.02 3.04 10.24
CA LEU A 525 -27.39 2.84 11.56
C LEU A 525 -28.41 2.33 12.59
N SER A 526 -28.99 1.17 12.33
CA SER A 526 -30.00 0.54 13.19
C SER A 526 -29.41 -0.47 14.19
N GLY A 527 -28.18 -0.94 13.96
CA GLY A 527 -27.51 -1.96 14.76
C GLY A 527 -26.67 -1.41 15.92
N PRO A 528 -26.30 -2.26 16.90
CA PRO A 528 -25.26 -1.93 17.87
C PRO A 528 -23.90 -1.72 17.17
N PRO A 529 -22.88 -1.17 17.86
CA PRO A 529 -21.60 -0.89 17.23
C PRO A 529 -20.85 -2.22 16.98
N PRO A 530 -20.15 -2.33 15.85
CA PRO A 530 -19.34 -3.50 15.56
C PRO A 530 -18.17 -3.62 16.56
N LEU A 531 -17.84 -4.86 16.92
CA LEU A 531 -16.60 -5.25 17.59
C LEU A 531 -15.63 -5.81 16.56
N LEU A 532 -14.57 -5.06 16.30
CA LEU A 532 -13.50 -5.47 15.39
C LEU A 532 -12.36 -6.14 16.18
N LEU A 533 -11.99 -7.35 15.77
CA LEU A 533 -10.82 -8.08 16.22
C LEU A 533 -9.89 -8.27 15.02
N ASP A 534 -8.87 -7.42 14.90
CA ASP A 534 -7.92 -7.44 13.79
C ASP A 534 -6.62 -8.16 14.18
N VAL A 535 -5.69 -8.34 13.24
CA VAL A 535 -4.43 -9.07 13.45
C VAL A 535 -3.22 -8.31 12.90
N THR A 536 -2.02 -8.59 13.44
CA THR A 536 -0.78 -8.04 12.88
C THR A 536 -0.43 -8.72 11.56
N PRO A 537 -0.15 -7.99 10.45
CA PRO A 537 0.08 -8.60 9.14
C PRO A 537 1.45 -9.29 9.03
N LEU A 538 2.44 -8.80 9.78
CA LEU A 538 3.83 -9.24 9.76
C LEU A 538 4.28 -9.67 11.17
N SER A 539 5.19 -10.63 11.21
CA SER A 539 5.86 -11.06 12.41
C SER A 539 6.79 -9.95 12.92
N LEU A 540 6.70 -9.65 14.21
CA LEU A 540 7.65 -8.80 14.92
C LEU A 540 8.80 -9.68 15.44
N GLY A 541 10.02 -9.28 15.16
CA GLY A 541 11.21 -10.03 15.54
C GLY A 541 12.29 -9.17 16.17
N VAL A 542 13.21 -9.85 16.86
CA VAL A 542 14.43 -9.27 17.42
C VAL A 542 15.65 -9.98 16.86
N GLU A 543 16.76 -9.26 16.76
CA GLU A 543 18.04 -9.86 16.39
C GLU A 543 18.47 -10.89 17.44
N THR A 544 19.14 -11.93 16.97
CA THR A 544 19.85 -12.93 17.77
C THR A 544 21.29 -13.07 17.28
N VAL A 545 22.13 -13.73 18.09
CA VAL A 545 23.55 -13.91 17.77
C VAL A 545 23.72 -14.52 16.38
N GLY A 546 24.57 -13.88 15.55
CA GLY A 546 24.83 -14.31 14.18
C GLY A 546 23.94 -13.62 13.12
N GLY A 547 23.18 -12.59 13.48
CA GLY A 547 22.36 -11.81 12.55
C GLY A 547 21.01 -12.46 12.19
N PHE A 548 20.64 -13.51 12.91
CA PHE A 548 19.35 -14.18 12.74
C PHE A 548 18.23 -13.44 13.45
N CYS A 549 17.00 -13.59 12.95
CA CYS A 549 15.80 -13.05 13.55
C CYS A 549 15.09 -14.11 14.41
N HIS A 550 14.70 -13.74 15.63
CA HIS A 550 13.79 -14.52 16.47
C HIS A 550 12.44 -13.80 16.57
N THR A 551 11.38 -14.51 16.19
CA THR A 551 10.01 -13.99 16.24
C THR A 551 9.53 -13.82 17.68
N VAL A 552 9.05 -12.63 18.00
CA VAL A 552 8.49 -12.26 19.32
C VAL A 552 6.96 -12.29 19.28
N ILE A 553 6.36 -11.69 18.25
CA ILE A 553 4.92 -11.72 17.99
C ILE A 553 4.76 -12.22 16.56
N ALA A 554 4.11 -13.35 16.37
CA ALA A 554 3.92 -13.92 15.04
C ALA A 554 2.89 -13.13 14.23
N ARG A 555 3.01 -13.14 12.90
CA ARG A 555 1.95 -12.65 12.02
C ARG A 555 0.61 -13.33 12.31
N ASN A 556 -0.47 -12.64 11.99
CA ASN A 556 -1.85 -13.02 12.29
C ASN A 556 -2.18 -13.15 13.80
N THR A 557 -1.32 -12.65 14.70
CA THR A 557 -1.69 -12.52 16.12
C THR A 557 -2.74 -11.43 16.29
N ALA A 558 -3.83 -11.73 17.00
CA ALA A 558 -4.90 -10.78 17.29
C ALA A 558 -4.39 -9.54 18.02
N MET A 559 -4.86 -8.36 17.59
CA MET A 559 -4.48 -7.06 18.12
C MET A 559 -5.59 -6.48 19.01
N PRO A 560 -5.26 -5.83 20.14
CA PRO A 560 -3.89 -5.55 20.63
C PRO A 560 -3.18 -6.79 21.17
N ALA A 561 -1.85 -6.82 21.04
CA ALA A 561 -0.98 -7.92 21.46
C ALA A 561 0.20 -7.43 22.32
N GLU A 562 0.64 -8.26 23.26
CA GLU A 562 1.80 -7.99 24.12
C GLU A 562 2.64 -9.25 24.29
N ASN A 563 3.96 -9.11 24.24
CA ASN A 563 4.92 -10.16 24.55
C ASN A 563 6.12 -9.56 25.29
N THR A 564 6.59 -10.22 26.34
CA THR A 564 7.79 -9.82 27.11
C THR A 564 8.88 -10.87 26.96
N GLN A 565 10.09 -10.43 26.59
CA GLN A 565 11.27 -11.28 26.57
C GLN A 565 12.31 -10.81 27.57
N THR A 566 12.88 -11.75 28.32
CA THR A 566 13.96 -11.48 29.26
C THR A 566 15.31 -11.65 28.59
N PHE A 567 16.08 -10.57 28.56
CA PHE A 567 17.46 -10.52 28.11
C PHE A 567 18.41 -10.48 29.32
N SER A 568 19.65 -10.93 29.11
CA SER A 568 20.70 -10.83 30.12
C SER A 568 21.98 -10.23 29.56
N THR A 569 22.85 -9.70 30.42
CA THR A 569 24.18 -9.21 29.98
C THR A 569 24.99 -10.34 29.33
N GLY A 570 25.65 -10.01 28.22
CA GLY A 570 26.48 -10.92 27.43
C GLY A 570 27.96 -10.95 27.85
N ARG A 571 28.42 -9.96 28.64
CA ARG A 571 29.78 -9.86 29.17
C ARG A 571 29.80 -9.27 30.58
N ASP A 572 30.90 -9.53 31.30
CA ASP A 572 31.17 -8.94 32.61
C ASP A 572 31.28 -7.41 32.50
N GLY A 573 30.75 -6.69 33.48
CA GLY A 573 30.76 -5.23 33.53
C GLY A 573 30.00 -4.53 32.41
N GLN A 574 29.07 -5.21 31.78
CA GLN A 574 28.20 -4.61 30.76
C GLN A 574 27.20 -3.63 31.40
N THR A 575 27.34 -2.35 31.07
CA THR A 575 26.51 -1.26 31.62
C THR A 575 25.35 -0.84 30.71
N PHE A 576 25.15 -1.49 29.56
CA PHE A 576 24.04 -1.23 28.65
C PHE A 576 23.64 -2.47 27.84
N ILE A 577 22.39 -2.55 27.37
CA ILE A 577 21.94 -3.53 26.36
C ILE A 577 21.42 -2.82 25.11
N SER A 578 21.53 -3.48 23.97
CA SER A 578 21.02 -3.01 22.68
C SER A 578 20.29 -4.16 21.96
N VAL A 579 19.03 -3.96 21.61
CA VAL A 579 18.17 -4.96 20.95
C VAL A 579 17.63 -4.37 19.65
N ARG A 580 18.07 -4.90 18.51
CA ARG A 580 17.56 -4.50 17.19
C ARG A 580 16.23 -5.20 16.91
N ILE A 581 15.27 -4.45 16.38
CA ILE A 581 13.90 -4.89 16.11
C ILE A 581 13.64 -4.84 14.61
N CYS A 582 12.97 -5.85 14.08
CA CYS A 582 12.52 -5.90 12.70
C CYS A 582 11.08 -6.43 12.55
N GLN A 583 10.50 -6.21 11.38
CA GLN A 583 9.24 -6.80 10.93
C GLN A 583 9.47 -7.58 9.64
N GLY A 584 8.95 -8.81 9.58
CA GLY A 584 8.99 -9.68 8.40
C GLY A 584 9.15 -11.16 8.75
N GLU A 585 9.18 -12.00 7.72
CA GLU A 585 9.15 -13.46 7.84
C GLU A 585 10.51 -14.12 7.53
N GLU A 586 11.53 -13.33 7.20
CA GLU A 586 12.84 -13.84 6.83
C GLU A 586 13.67 -14.24 8.06
N ARG A 587 14.55 -15.23 7.88
CA ARG A 587 15.41 -15.70 8.98
C ARG A 587 16.55 -14.75 9.31
N SER A 588 16.98 -13.93 8.36
CA SER A 588 18.04 -12.94 8.55
C SER A 588 17.41 -11.60 8.92
N LEU A 589 17.99 -10.86 9.87
CA LEU A 589 17.51 -9.53 10.22
C LEU A 589 17.62 -8.56 9.03
N GLU A 590 18.68 -8.66 8.22
CA GLU A 590 18.93 -7.74 7.09
C GLU A 590 17.95 -7.94 5.93
N ALA A 591 17.32 -9.11 5.84
CA ALA A 591 16.29 -9.41 4.85
C ALA A 591 14.88 -8.99 5.30
N ASN A 592 14.74 -8.54 6.55
CA ASN A 592 13.49 -8.00 7.10
C ASN A 592 13.54 -6.47 7.16
N GLN A 593 12.38 -5.84 7.34
CA GLN A 593 12.31 -4.40 7.57
C GLN A 593 12.79 -4.09 8.99
N VAL A 594 13.97 -3.50 9.12
CA VAL A 594 14.48 -3.02 10.41
C VAL A 594 13.63 -1.82 10.86
N LEU A 595 13.10 -1.88 12.08
CA LEU A 595 12.30 -0.83 12.68
C LEU A 595 13.15 0.12 13.52
N GLY A 596 14.12 -0.42 14.26
CA GLY A 596 15.05 0.37 15.06
C GLY A 596 15.71 -0.43 16.16
N VAL A 597 16.20 0.27 17.19
CA VAL A 597 17.02 -0.31 18.26
C VAL A 597 16.51 0.15 19.62
N VAL A 598 16.43 -0.78 20.56
CA VAL A 598 16.10 -0.57 21.97
C VAL A 598 17.39 -0.58 22.76
N GLU A 599 17.71 0.55 23.36
CA GLU A 599 18.89 0.71 24.21
C GLU A 599 18.47 1.02 25.64
N LEU A 600 19.04 0.29 26.60
CA LEU A 600 18.92 0.58 28.03
C LEU A 600 20.31 0.73 28.62
N ASP A 601 20.61 1.89 29.18
CA ASP A 601 21.90 2.27 29.75
C ASP A 601 21.91 2.29 31.29
N GLY A 602 23.10 2.47 31.86
CA GLY A 602 23.30 2.61 33.30
C GLY A 602 22.92 1.35 34.09
N LEU A 603 23.13 0.17 33.49
CA LEU A 603 23.08 -1.11 34.20
C LEU A 603 24.25 -1.17 35.18
N ARG A 604 24.03 -1.81 36.33
CA ARG A 604 25.08 -2.00 37.33
C ARG A 604 26.21 -2.91 36.79
N ASP A 605 27.42 -2.67 37.29
CA ASP A 605 28.53 -3.58 37.07
C ASP A 605 28.23 -4.94 37.74
N ALA A 606 28.32 -6.01 36.97
CA ALA A 606 27.93 -7.36 37.36
C ALA A 606 28.60 -8.39 36.44
N ALA A 607 28.65 -9.65 36.88
CA ALA A 607 29.10 -10.73 35.99
C ALA A 607 28.09 -10.96 34.85
N ARG A 608 28.57 -11.55 33.75
CA ARG A 608 27.75 -11.94 32.61
C ARG A 608 26.54 -12.75 33.07
N GLY A 609 25.36 -12.34 32.63
CA GLY A 609 24.10 -13.06 32.86
C GLY A 609 23.40 -12.69 34.18
N GLU A 610 24.03 -11.92 35.06
CA GLU A 610 23.43 -11.55 36.35
C GLU A 610 22.36 -10.46 36.23
N VAL A 611 22.59 -9.44 35.42
CA VAL A 611 21.59 -8.40 35.17
C VAL A 611 20.58 -8.94 34.17
N ARG A 612 19.30 -8.91 34.56
CA ARG A 612 18.17 -9.36 33.74
C ARG A 612 17.26 -8.18 33.41
N ILE A 613 16.94 -8.05 32.13
CA ILE A 613 16.14 -6.96 31.59
C ILE A 613 14.95 -7.56 30.87
N ASP A 614 13.75 -7.17 31.28
CA ASP A 614 12.53 -7.49 30.54
C ASP A 614 12.31 -6.42 29.47
N VAL A 615 12.17 -6.86 28.22
CA VAL A 615 11.77 -6.01 27.11
C VAL A 615 10.36 -6.43 26.69
N THR A 616 9.42 -5.52 26.88
CA THR A 616 8.00 -5.72 26.56
C THR A 616 7.67 -5.02 25.25
N PHE A 617 7.11 -5.78 24.32
CA PHE A 617 6.67 -5.35 23.00
C PHE A 617 5.15 -5.32 22.99
N VAL A 618 4.57 -4.16 22.68
CA VAL A 618 3.12 -3.96 22.62
C VAL A 618 2.75 -3.46 21.24
N ILE A 619 1.84 -4.19 20.58
CA ILE A 619 1.17 -3.75 19.35
C ILE A 619 -0.26 -3.36 19.73
N ASP A 620 -0.65 -2.11 19.47
CA ASP A 620 -1.98 -1.61 19.84
C ASP A 620 -3.08 -1.96 18.81
N ALA A 621 -4.27 -1.38 18.98
CA ALA A 621 -5.43 -1.64 18.12
C ALA A 621 -5.36 -0.96 16.73
N ASP A 622 -4.40 -0.05 16.53
CA ASP A 622 -4.07 0.59 15.25
C ASP A 622 -2.89 -0.13 14.55
N GLY A 623 -2.28 -1.09 15.24
CA GLY A 623 -1.10 -1.82 14.78
C GLY A 623 0.21 -1.10 15.07
N ALA A 624 0.21 -0.07 15.91
CA ALA A 624 1.41 0.70 16.24
C ALA A 624 2.25 -0.03 17.29
N LEU A 625 3.57 -0.07 17.07
CA LEU A 625 4.51 -0.72 17.98
C LEU A 625 5.01 0.25 19.07
N SER A 626 4.95 -0.18 20.32
CA SER A 626 5.64 0.43 21.45
C SER A 626 6.50 -0.60 22.19
N VAL A 627 7.66 -0.17 22.69
CA VAL A 627 8.61 -1.05 23.36
C VAL A 627 9.14 -0.40 24.63
N GLN A 628 9.11 -1.18 25.71
CA GLN A 628 9.56 -0.77 27.03
C GLN A 628 10.60 -1.75 27.55
N ALA A 629 11.72 -1.24 28.05
CA ALA A 629 12.73 -2.04 28.73
C ALA A 629 12.68 -1.77 30.25
N ARG A 630 12.79 -2.82 31.05
CA ARG A 630 12.77 -2.75 32.51
C ARG A 630 13.87 -3.62 33.11
N ASP A 631 14.73 -3.03 33.92
CA ASP A 631 15.64 -3.77 34.79
C ASP A 631 14.84 -4.42 35.93
N LEU A 632 14.92 -5.75 36.03
CA LEU A 632 14.17 -6.53 37.00
C LEU A 632 14.64 -6.34 38.45
N GLU A 633 15.89 -5.95 38.66
CA GLU A 633 16.46 -5.79 40.00
C GLU A 633 16.19 -4.39 40.55
N THR A 634 16.50 -3.37 39.75
CA THR A 634 16.34 -1.96 40.17
C THR A 634 14.91 -1.44 39.97
N GLY A 635 14.12 -2.09 39.13
CA GLY A 635 12.81 -1.60 38.69
C GLY A 635 12.90 -0.39 37.77
N ARG A 636 14.10 0.01 37.33
CA ARG A 636 14.29 1.13 36.41
C ARG A 636 13.67 0.77 35.06
N GLU A 637 12.79 1.63 34.59
CA GLU A 637 12.12 1.49 33.29
C GLU A 637 12.64 2.56 32.33
N GLN A 638 12.80 2.18 31.07
CA GLN A 638 13.10 3.07 29.97
C GLN A 638 12.13 2.75 28.82
N ALA A 639 11.26 3.71 28.52
CA ALA A 639 10.54 3.68 27.25
C ALA A 639 11.55 4.00 26.14
N VAL A 640 11.58 3.20 25.09
CA VAL A 640 12.49 3.43 23.98
C VAL A 640 11.73 4.08 22.85
N ARG A 641 12.18 5.29 22.48
CA ARG A 641 11.78 5.91 21.22
C ARG A 641 12.52 5.18 20.09
N ILE A 642 11.82 4.26 19.43
CA ILE A 642 12.32 3.60 18.22
C ILE A 642 12.56 4.69 17.19
N ARG A 643 13.82 4.94 16.82
CA ARG A 643 14.16 5.84 15.73
C ARG A 643 14.00 5.08 14.42
N ARG A 644 12.93 5.37 13.69
CA ARG A 644 12.66 4.74 12.40
C ARG A 644 13.20 5.61 11.28
N VAL A 645 13.78 4.98 10.26
CA VAL A 645 14.26 5.68 9.07
C VAL A 645 13.08 6.29 8.33
N GLY A 646 13.16 7.59 8.02
CA GLY A 646 12.11 8.32 7.30
C GLY A 646 10.86 8.68 8.12
N GLU A 647 10.86 8.48 9.43
CA GLU A 647 9.74 8.93 10.29
C GLU A 647 9.76 10.45 10.46
N ILE A 648 8.59 11.06 10.28
CA ILE A 648 8.37 12.50 10.47
C ILE A 648 8.22 12.75 11.98
N ASP A 649 9.09 13.58 12.55
CA ASP A 649 8.99 13.94 13.97
C ASP A 649 7.94 15.04 14.21
N ASP A 650 7.63 15.30 15.49
CA ASP A 650 6.58 16.26 15.85
C ASP A 650 6.88 17.69 15.36
N SER A 651 8.16 18.08 15.29
CA SER A 651 8.57 19.41 14.84
C SER A 651 8.46 19.57 13.33
N GLU A 652 8.85 18.53 12.58
CA GLU A 652 8.66 18.46 11.13
C GLU A 652 7.16 18.43 10.80
N LEU A 653 6.38 17.66 11.55
CA LEU A 653 4.94 17.57 11.39
C LEU A 653 4.25 18.94 11.57
N ASP A 654 4.62 19.68 12.61
CA ASP A 654 4.07 21.02 12.85
C ASP A 654 4.47 22.00 11.74
N ALA A 655 5.72 21.95 11.26
CA ALA A 655 6.15 22.76 10.11
C ALA A 655 5.38 22.44 8.82
N LEU A 656 5.12 21.15 8.54
CA LEU A 656 4.31 20.72 7.40
C LEU A 656 2.85 21.21 7.51
N ARG A 657 2.29 21.18 8.72
CA ARG A 657 0.94 21.71 8.99
C ARG A 657 0.87 23.21 8.76
N GLU A 658 1.82 23.98 9.29
CA GLU A 658 1.87 25.42 9.09
C GLU A 658 2.03 25.78 7.61
N ARG A 659 2.88 25.06 6.88
CA ARG A 659 3.04 25.21 5.42
C ARG A 659 1.73 24.94 4.67
N MET A 660 1.05 23.84 5.01
CA MET A 660 -0.23 23.45 4.41
C MET A 660 -1.33 24.48 4.70
N GLU A 661 -1.38 25.02 5.92
CA GLU A 661 -2.32 26.07 6.29
C GLU A 661 -2.02 27.38 5.57
N ALA A 662 -0.75 27.82 5.56
CA ALA A 662 -0.32 29.06 4.92
C ALA A 662 -0.71 29.10 3.43
N ARG A 663 -0.55 27.98 2.73
CA ARG A 663 -0.85 27.88 1.29
C ARG A 663 -2.33 28.08 0.94
N PHE A 664 -3.25 27.92 1.90
CA PHE A 664 -4.69 28.02 1.64
C PHE A 664 -5.42 28.96 2.59
N ARG A 665 -4.68 29.88 3.24
CA ARG A 665 -5.30 31.03 3.90
C ARG A 665 -5.98 31.93 2.86
N PRO A 666 -7.23 32.36 3.09
CA PRO A 666 -7.86 33.36 2.22
C PRO A 666 -7.04 34.66 2.25
N GLY A 667 -6.49 35.07 1.10
CA GLY A 667 -5.75 36.33 0.95
C GLY A 667 -4.27 36.32 1.33
N GLY A 668 -3.62 35.15 1.47
CA GLY A 668 -2.18 35.06 1.73
C GLY A 668 -1.35 35.30 0.46
N GLU A 669 -0.59 36.40 0.42
CA GLU A 669 0.58 36.50 -0.47
C GLU A 669 1.55 35.38 -0.12
N ILE A 670 2.01 34.64 -1.14
CA ILE A 670 3.09 33.66 -1.00
C ILE A 670 4.36 34.46 -0.66
N SER A 671 4.74 34.49 0.62
CA SER A 671 6.04 35.03 1.02
C SER A 671 7.13 34.05 0.57
N VAL A 672 7.73 34.36 -0.57
CA VAL A 672 8.94 33.70 -1.07
C VAL A 672 10.12 34.19 -0.22
N GLU A 673 10.35 33.61 0.94
CA GLU A 673 11.65 33.74 1.62
C GLU A 673 12.47 32.48 1.36
N ALA A 674 13.40 32.58 0.41
CA ALA A 674 14.47 31.63 0.23
C ALA A 674 15.37 31.60 1.49
N PRO A 675 15.86 30.42 1.94
CA PRO A 675 16.84 30.38 3.01
C PRO A 675 18.10 31.13 2.57
N ARG A 676 18.54 32.10 3.38
CA ARG A 676 19.76 32.87 3.13
C ARG A 676 20.98 31.93 3.21
N ALA A 677 21.75 31.98 2.12
CA ALA A 677 23.14 31.55 1.85
C ALA A 677 23.87 30.68 2.87
#